data_AF-A0A2M8QVP2-F1
#
_entry.id   AF-A0A2M8QVP2-F1
#
_cell.length_a   1.000
_cell.length_b   1.000
_cell.length_c   1.000
_cell.angle_alpha   90.00
_cell.angle_beta   90.00
_cell.angle_gamma   90.00
#
_symmetry.space_group_name_H-M   'P 1'
#
loop_
_entity.id
_entity.type
_entity.pdbx_description
1 polymer ?
#
loop_
_entity_poly.entity_id
_entity_poly.type
_entity_poly.pdbx_seq_one_letter_code
_entity_poly.pdbx_strand_id
1 'polypeptide(L)'
;MPFLALLALTLPAPALAQSAEDRARAAASASRSKTSDSDTLLQNYVTPGLSGKPISTVDSSKQFTPNLACQKTATLLEVFAQPGSTGDLGSVRISRDTDLNGTFDASATLPFQVSGICANGVISCDAGTWNNCHSYRWAVDPNQAPRLENVAMTELAGCYCINNSCGSNLAMANLPTILKDLGGGVVGALTSSDPRYGVAEAKVDGPVISYVGAQSTACTANPTIGQTAYRSSPTAMVGDATAASSTNSVFQMLVSSPAGTAKGIENRSCTVERRVTVLSPTVDDIISRVSGGYSTMRNGGSLDFLLGSPADNNLSGGSCRLFDFRMTLHVGDAGRIISASLPTYFADDWAQIRIDGQLVSSGPSSWTSTGFPPGKCDLKKTSYMYPNLDLKPFLTEGDHEIWLRVAVGDGGEGYAQVHVEVDDSCHSEEQVIDQCVTLAGDPQCRLQNETVDGVQTVLNGVRTGLAPVGQTRVVGNATCPITLTRDFFLKQRSYRCTFDNGAIEPDTSRGAYIIDHSTETLLADRVRNTDGSYSTTTRNFNLPDRGSVNACEMVCKTRRPQVNTAAALDGVTGAKQNDPIGWDMIYHACQDNNVCPAGDGEQLVEGCGCIDDFQEAVVMMQTVRLGGTDLVCTGTAR
;
A
#
# COMPACT_ATOMS: atom_id res chain seq x y z
N MET A 1 45.14 -35.56 -90.04
CA MET A 1 46.03 -35.19 -88.92
C MET A 1 45.34 -34.10 -88.12
N PRO A 2 45.04 -34.32 -86.83
CA PRO A 2 44.07 -33.53 -86.07
C PRO A 2 44.73 -32.32 -85.39
N PHE A 3 44.00 -31.22 -85.27
CA PHE A 3 44.32 -30.10 -84.37
C PHE A 3 43.32 -30.13 -83.21
N LEU A 4 43.85 -30.34 -82.00
CA LEU A 4 43.10 -30.39 -80.74
C LEU A 4 42.47 -29.02 -80.44
N ALA A 5 41.16 -29.02 -80.16
CA ALA A 5 40.47 -27.92 -79.51
C ALA A 5 40.72 -28.00 -77.99
N LEU A 6 41.35 -26.96 -77.42
CA LEU A 6 41.56 -26.82 -75.98
C LEU A 6 40.34 -26.12 -75.38
N LEU A 7 39.45 -26.91 -74.76
CA LEU A 7 38.34 -26.39 -73.96
C LEU A 7 38.90 -25.95 -72.59
N ALA A 8 38.96 -24.64 -72.35
CA ALA A 8 39.28 -24.10 -71.02
C ALA A 8 38.04 -24.23 -70.12
N LEU A 9 37.99 -25.27 -69.28
CA LEU A 9 37.04 -25.33 -68.17
C LEU A 9 37.43 -24.28 -67.11
N THR A 10 36.68 -23.19 -67.04
CA THR A 10 36.64 -22.32 -65.86
C THR A 10 35.93 -23.06 -64.73
N LEU A 11 36.70 -23.63 -63.81
CA LEU A 11 36.19 -24.15 -62.54
C LEU A 11 35.57 -22.98 -61.75
N PRO A 12 34.36 -23.13 -61.19
CA PRO A 12 33.81 -22.15 -60.27
C PRO A 12 34.67 -22.16 -59.00
N ALA A 13 35.25 -20.99 -58.66
CA ALA A 13 35.85 -20.80 -57.35
C ALA A 13 34.78 -21.05 -56.28
N PRO A 14 35.07 -21.85 -55.23
CA PRO A 14 34.11 -22.02 -54.15
C PRO A 14 33.95 -20.66 -53.47
N ALA A 15 32.75 -20.09 -53.55
CA ALA A 15 32.36 -19.00 -52.68
C ALA A 15 32.48 -19.52 -51.24
N LEU A 16 33.51 -19.08 -50.51
CA LEU A 16 33.65 -19.37 -49.09
C LEU A 16 32.38 -18.86 -48.39
N ALA A 17 31.60 -19.79 -47.83
CA ALA A 17 30.45 -19.44 -47.02
C ALA A 17 30.93 -18.54 -45.87
N GLN A 18 30.33 -17.35 -45.72
CA GLN A 18 30.62 -16.43 -44.61
C GLN A 18 30.63 -17.20 -43.28
N SER A 19 31.61 -16.91 -42.42
CA SER A 19 31.68 -17.50 -41.08
C SER A 19 30.42 -17.16 -40.28
N ALA A 20 30.11 -17.94 -39.24
CA ALA A 20 28.99 -17.62 -38.35
C ALA A 20 29.16 -16.25 -37.69
N GLU A 21 30.41 -15.86 -37.42
CA GLU A 21 30.76 -14.53 -36.90
C GLU A 21 30.51 -13.42 -37.92
N ASP A 22 30.88 -13.60 -39.18
CA ASP A 22 30.62 -12.59 -40.22
C ASP A 22 29.11 -12.39 -40.44
N ARG A 23 28.34 -13.48 -40.39
CA ARG A 23 26.87 -13.42 -40.44
C ARG A 23 26.30 -12.73 -39.21
N ALA A 24 26.84 -13.01 -38.02
CA ALA A 24 26.41 -12.36 -36.78
C ALA A 24 26.74 -10.86 -36.79
N ARG A 25 27.94 -10.45 -37.23
CA ARG A 25 28.31 -9.04 -37.40
C ARG A 25 27.45 -8.34 -38.43
N ALA A 26 27.18 -8.98 -39.57
CA ALA A 26 26.30 -8.44 -40.61
C ALA A 26 24.86 -8.27 -40.09
N ALA A 27 24.33 -9.25 -39.36
CA ALA A 27 23.01 -9.16 -38.73
C ALA A 27 22.96 -8.06 -37.66
N ALA A 28 23.98 -7.96 -36.80
CA ALA A 28 24.07 -6.90 -35.80
C ALA A 28 24.17 -5.50 -36.44
N SER A 29 24.96 -5.34 -37.50
CA SER A 29 25.07 -4.09 -38.26
C SER A 29 23.75 -3.71 -38.93
N ALA A 30 23.03 -4.68 -39.50
CA ALA A 30 21.72 -4.46 -40.11
C ALA A 30 20.65 -4.10 -39.07
N SER A 31 20.70 -4.70 -37.88
CA SER A 31 19.85 -4.30 -36.75
C SER A 31 20.17 -2.88 -36.29
N ARG A 32 21.45 -2.55 -36.06
CA ARG A 32 21.86 -1.21 -35.61
C ARG A 32 21.44 -0.12 -36.58
N SER A 33 21.57 -0.31 -37.89
CA SER A 33 21.13 0.70 -38.87
C SER A 33 19.62 0.99 -38.86
N LYS A 34 18.82 0.15 -38.21
CA LYS A 34 17.37 0.28 -38.10
C LYS A 34 16.89 0.61 -36.69
N THR A 35 17.66 0.32 -35.65
CA THR A 35 17.25 0.44 -34.24
C THR A 35 18.36 0.88 -33.28
N SER A 36 19.45 1.50 -33.75
CA SER A 36 20.60 1.88 -32.91
C SER A 36 20.24 2.81 -31.77
N ASP A 37 19.25 3.67 -32.00
CA ASP A 37 18.82 4.71 -31.08
C ASP A 37 17.33 5.01 -31.31
N SER A 38 16.76 5.84 -30.43
CA SER A 38 15.35 6.22 -30.46
C SER A 38 14.95 6.86 -31.79
N ASP A 39 15.77 7.73 -32.36
CA ASP A 39 15.46 8.43 -33.61
C ASP A 39 15.46 7.46 -34.80
N THR A 40 16.46 6.58 -34.87
CA THR A 40 16.59 5.56 -35.92
C THR A 40 15.45 4.55 -35.85
N LEU A 41 15.03 4.14 -34.65
CA LEU A 41 13.86 3.29 -34.42
C LEU A 41 12.56 4.00 -34.82
N LEU A 42 12.40 5.27 -34.42
CA LEU A 42 11.24 6.10 -34.74
C LEU A 42 11.08 6.25 -36.25
N GLN A 43 12.17 6.50 -36.97
CA GLN A 43 12.16 6.71 -38.41
C GLN A 43 11.91 5.43 -39.21
N ASN A 44 12.45 4.28 -38.79
CA ASN A 44 12.37 3.04 -39.58
C ASN A 44 11.14 2.17 -39.28
N TYR A 45 10.61 2.23 -38.06
CA TYR A 45 9.53 1.32 -37.63
C TYR A 45 8.31 2.04 -37.07
N VAL A 46 8.49 2.89 -36.06
CA VAL A 46 7.37 3.42 -35.27
C VAL A 46 6.55 4.42 -36.07
N THR A 47 7.19 5.45 -36.63
CA THR A 47 6.49 6.51 -37.39
C THR A 47 5.86 5.97 -38.66
N PRO A 48 6.55 5.17 -39.51
CA PRO A 48 5.92 4.58 -40.68
C PRO A 48 4.82 3.60 -40.30
N GLY A 49 5.03 2.78 -39.27
CA GLY A 49 4.05 1.78 -38.86
C GLY A 49 2.77 2.39 -38.29
N LEU A 50 2.88 3.45 -37.49
CA LEU A 50 1.73 4.17 -36.95
C LEU A 50 1.06 5.10 -37.95
N SER A 51 1.73 5.47 -39.05
CA SER A 51 1.15 6.27 -40.14
C SER A 51 0.64 5.42 -41.32
N GLY A 52 0.60 4.09 -41.17
CA GLY A 52 0.15 3.18 -42.23
C GLY A 52 1.07 3.16 -43.46
N LYS A 53 2.34 3.56 -43.31
CA LYS A 53 3.37 3.48 -44.35
C LYS A 53 4.10 2.12 -44.28
N PRO A 54 4.71 1.65 -45.38
CA PRO A 54 5.47 0.40 -45.38
C PRO A 54 6.65 0.43 -44.41
N ILE A 55 6.83 -0.66 -43.66
CA ILE A 55 8.04 -0.93 -42.86
C ILE A 55 8.83 -2.08 -43.50
N SER A 56 10.15 -2.02 -43.38
CA SER A 56 11.06 -3.04 -43.93
C SER A 56 11.53 -4.01 -42.83
N THR A 57 11.78 -5.28 -43.17
CA THR A 57 12.54 -6.18 -42.31
C THR A 57 13.94 -5.61 -42.02
N VAL A 58 14.60 -6.10 -40.96
CA VAL A 58 15.93 -5.63 -40.53
C VAL A 58 16.96 -5.68 -41.67
N ASP A 59 16.92 -6.75 -42.47
CA ASP A 59 17.75 -6.95 -43.66
C ASP A 59 17.22 -6.23 -44.92
N SER A 60 16.13 -5.47 -44.79
CA SER A 60 15.42 -4.78 -45.87
C SER A 60 14.92 -5.69 -47.01
N SER A 61 14.95 -7.01 -46.84
CA SER A 61 14.59 -7.97 -47.90
C SER A 61 13.08 -8.05 -48.16
N LYS A 62 12.26 -7.65 -47.18
CA LYS A 62 10.81 -7.58 -47.29
C LYS A 62 10.29 -6.25 -46.79
N GLN A 63 9.25 -5.76 -47.44
CA GLN A 63 8.46 -4.64 -46.95
C GLN A 63 7.02 -5.10 -46.75
N PHE A 64 6.38 -4.59 -45.71
CA PHE A 64 4.95 -4.79 -45.49
C PHE A 64 4.36 -3.52 -44.88
N THR A 65 3.12 -3.23 -45.23
CA THR A 65 2.37 -2.16 -44.58
C THR A 65 1.66 -2.77 -43.37
N PRO A 66 1.99 -2.34 -42.14
CA PRO A 66 1.32 -2.87 -40.96
C PRO A 66 -0.13 -2.39 -40.99
N ASN A 67 -1.06 -3.33 -41.11
CA ASN A 67 -2.48 -3.07 -40.92
C ASN A 67 -2.80 -3.34 -39.44
N LEU A 68 -2.43 -2.38 -38.58
CA LEU A 68 -2.99 -2.33 -37.24
C LEU A 68 -4.48 -2.04 -37.42
N ALA A 69 -5.29 -3.09 -37.34
CA ALA A 69 -6.72 -3.03 -37.62
C ALA A 69 -7.35 -1.77 -37.01
N CYS A 70 -8.07 -1.00 -37.82
CA CYS A 70 -8.90 0.13 -37.41
C CYS A 70 -8.19 1.43 -37.03
N GLN A 71 -7.18 1.84 -37.79
CA GLN A 71 -6.50 3.12 -37.59
C GLN A 71 -6.89 4.18 -38.62
N LYS A 72 -7.31 5.36 -38.15
CA LYS A 72 -7.23 6.64 -38.88
C LYS A 72 -6.05 7.43 -38.35
N THR A 73 -5.26 8.02 -39.24
CA THR A 73 -4.06 8.77 -38.90
C THR A 73 -4.10 10.13 -39.59
N ALA A 74 -3.91 11.20 -38.82
CA ALA A 74 -3.89 12.58 -39.30
C ALA A 74 -3.17 13.47 -38.25
N THR A 75 -2.90 14.73 -38.59
CA THR A 75 -2.45 15.71 -37.60
C THR A 75 -3.58 15.97 -36.61
N LEU A 76 -3.48 15.37 -35.42
CA LEU A 76 -4.49 15.42 -34.36
C LEU A 76 -4.52 16.79 -33.69
N LEU A 77 -3.34 17.37 -33.46
CA LEU A 77 -3.17 18.56 -32.64
C LEU A 77 -2.04 19.41 -33.22
N GLU A 78 -2.26 20.72 -33.24
CA GLU A 78 -1.25 21.72 -33.49
C GLU A 78 -1.26 22.73 -32.35
N VAL A 79 -0.09 22.99 -31.77
CA VAL A 79 0.09 24.04 -30.77
C VAL A 79 1.04 25.08 -31.33
N PHE A 80 0.53 26.28 -31.50
CA PHE A 80 1.30 27.47 -31.85
C PHE A 80 1.58 28.28 -30.59
N ALA A 81 2.84 28.67 -30.37
CA ALA A 81 3.22 29.55 -29.28
C ALA A 81 4.16 30.66 -29.79
N GLN A 82 3.84 31.90 -29.42
CA GLN A 82 4.64 33.07 -29.78
C GLN A 82 4.99 33.90 -28.53
N PRO A 83 6.30 34.03 -28.21
CA PRO A 83 6.74 34.92 -27.14
C PRO A 83 6.52 36.40 -27.47
N GLY A 84 6.21 37.17 -26.42
CA GLY A 84 6.11 38.62 -26.44
C GLY A 84 7.38 39.32 -25.94
N SER A 85 7.36 40.65 -25.91
CA SER A 85 8.49 41.47 -25.46
C SER A 85 8.83 41.34 -23.98
N THR A 86 7.90 40.86 -23.16
CA THR A 86 8.07 40.62 -21.72
C THR A 86 8.62 39.21 -21.39
N GLY A 87 8.89 38.39 -22.41
CA GLY A 87 9.31 37.00 -22.27
C GLY A 87 8.17 36.02 -22.00
N ASP A 88 6.96 36.49 -21.72
CA ASP A 88 5.75 35.65 -21.64
C ASP A 88 5.35 35.17 -23.06
N LEU A 89 4.57 34.08 -23.15
CA LEU A 89 3.89 33.74 -24.40
C LEU A 89 2.68 34.66 -24.57
N GLY A 90 2.76 35.56 -25.55
CA GLY A 90 1.69 36.51 -25.85
C GLY A 90 0.53 35.89 -26.64
N SER A 91 0.78 34.78 -27.35
CA SER A 91 -0.24 34.01 -28.04
C SER A 91 0.07 32.53 -27.95
N VAL A 92 -0.87 31.74 -27.42
CA VAL A 92 -0.87 30.29 -27.49
C VAL A 92 -2.17 29.85 -28.13
N ARG A 93 -2.08 29.21 -29.30
CA ARG A 93 -3.23 28.69 -30.03
C ARG A 93 -3.13 27.18 -30.16
N ILE A 94 -4.23 26.51 -29.87
CA ILE A 94 -4.38 25.06 -29.97
C ILE A 94 -5.39 24.79 -31.07
N SER A 95 -5.00 24.08 -32.11
CA SER A 95 -5.88 23.60 -33.18
C SER A 95 -5.96 22.08 -33.11
N ARG A 96 -7.16 21.52 -33.27
CA ARG A 96 -7.41 20.09 -33.15
C ARG A 96 -8.26 19.63 -34.33
N ASP A 97 -7.95 18.43 -34.81
CA ASP A 97 -8.77 17.65 -35.74
C ASP A 97 -9.45 16.56 -34.90
N THR A 98 -10.72 16.75 -34.58
CA THR A 98 -11.42 15.87 -33.62
C THR A 98 -11.79 14.50 -34.21
N ASP A 99 -11.91 14.39 -35.53
CA ASP A 99 -12.34 13.17 -36.24
C ASP A 99 -11.23 12.51 -37.09
N LEU A 100 -10.02 13.09 -37.07
CA LEU A 100 -8.82 12.65 -37.79
C LEU A 100 -9.06 12.54 -39.30
N ASN A 101 -9.79 13.50 -39.87
CA ASN A 101 -10.05 13.56 -41.32
C ASN A 101 -8.97 14.34 -42.11
N GLY A 102 -7.99 14.93 -41.43
CA GLY A 102 -6.92 15.74 -42.00
C GLY A 102 -7.20 17.24 -42.02
N THR A 103 -8.29 17.70 -41.41
CA THR A 103 -8.65 19.12 -41.33
C THR A 103 -8.95 19.52 -39.88
N PHE A 104 -8.39 20.63 -39.43
CA PHE A 104 -8.70 21.15 -38.09
C PHE A 104 -10.12 21.71 -38.03
N ASP A 105 -10.93 21.16 -37.14
CA ASP A 105 -12.34 21.50 -36.92
C ASP A 105 -12.59 22.20 -35.58
N ALA A 106 -11.60 22.20 -34.68
CA ALA A 106 -11.62 22.92 -33.41
C ALA A 106 -10.36 23.76 -33.22
N SER A 107 -10.51 24.99 -32.71
CA SER A 107 -9.35 25.75 -32.25
C SER A 107 -9.68 26.69 -31.09
N ALA A 108 -8.72 26.88 -30.19
CA ALA A 108 -8.82 27.77 -29.05
C ALA A 108 -7.53 28.59 -28.91
N THR A 109 -7.65 29.84 -28.49
CA THR A 109 -6.50 30.69 -28.12
C THR A 109 -6.61 31.01 -26.64
N LEU A 110 -5.52 30.88 -25.91
CA LEU A 110 -5.52 31.22 -24.49
C LEU A 110 -5.80 32.71 -24.31
N PRO A 111 -6.74 33.10 -23.42
CA PRO A 111 -7.16 34.49 -23.28
C PRO A 111 -6.20 35.34 -22.44
N PHE A 112 -5.09 34.76 -21.99
CA PHE A 112 -4.10 35.38 -21.12
C PHE A 112 -2.68 35.02 -21.57
N GLN A 113 -1.73 35.79 -21.08
CA GLN A 113 -0.31 35.59 -21.31
C GLN A 113 0.17 34.41 -20.47
N VAL A 114 1.07 33.59 -21.02
CA VAL A 114 1.64 32.46 -20.27
C VAL A 114 3.03 32.84 -19.77
N SER A 115 3.16 32.92 -18.45
CA SER A 115 4.39 33.29 -17.74
C SER A 115 5.22 32.09 -17.33
N GLY A 116 4.58 30.93 -17.13
CA GLY A 116 5.21 29.66 -16.77
C GLY A 116 4.55 28.44 -17.41
N ILE A 117 5.34 27.40 -17.61
CA ILE A 117 4.94 26.14 -18.25
C ILE A 117 5.06 25.01 -17.24
N CYS A 118 4.09 24.11 -17.21
CA CYS A 118 4.09 22.92 -16.37
C CYS A 118 3.80 21.69 -17.24
N ALA A 119 4.21 20.51 -16.80
CA ALA A 119 3.98 19.26 -17.53
C ALA A 119 2.48 18.98 -17.78
N ASN A 120 1.61 19.44 -16.89
CA ASN A 120 0.15 19.24 -16.97
C ASN A 120 -0.64 20.57 -17.03
N GLY A 121 0.00 21.71 -17.29
CA GLY A 121 -0.69 23.00 -17.23
C GLY A 121 0.18 24.22 -17.56
N VAL A 122 -0.33 25.40 -17.23
CA VAL A 122 0.31 26.70 -17.44
C VAL A 122 0.08 27.64 -16.25
N ILE A 123 0.97 28.62 -16.09
CA ILE A 123 0.86 29.69 -15.10
C ILE A 123 0.82 31.03 -15.83
N SER A 124 -0.13 31.89 -15.44
CA SER A 124 -0.27 33.26 -15.95
C SER A 124 -0.02 34.24 -14.81
N CYS A 125 0.86 35.21 -15.00
CA CYS A 125 1.18 36.25 -14.02
C CYS A 125 1.09 37.64 -14.66
N ASP A 126 1.32 38.69 -13.87
CA ASP A 126 1.51 40.04 -14.41
C ASP A 126 2.72 40.07 -15.37
N ALA A 127 2.54 40.72 -16.53
CA ALA A 127 3.47 40.67 -17.66
C ALA A 127 4.93 40.93 -17.27
N GLY A 128 5.82 40.01 -17.61
CA GLY A 128 7.26 40.09 -17.33
C GLY A 128 7.65 39.93 -15.86
N THR A 129 6.72 39.57 -14.98
CA THR A 129 6.94 39.40 -13.54
C THR A 129 6.48 38.02 -13.07
N TRP A 130 6.73 37.69 -11.79
CA TRP A 130 6.18 36.51 -11.12
C TRP A 130 5.19 36.90 -10.01
N ASN A 131 4.37 37.93 -10.27
CA ASN A 131 3.38 38.48 -9.33
C ASN A 131 1.96 38.18 -9.79
N ASN A 132 1.02 38.10 -8.84
CA ASN A 132 -0.41 37.88 -9.09
C ASN A 132 -0.70 36.66 -10.00
N CYS A 133 0.00 35.56 -9.74
CA CYS A 133 -0.05 34.40 -10.60
C CYS A 133 -1.31 33.55 -10.41
N HIS A 134 -1.84 33.04 -11.51
CA HIS A 134 -2.95 32.11 -11.59
C HIS A 134 -2.50 30.81 -12.28
N SER A 135 -2.82 29.69 -11.63
CA SER A 135 -2.43 28.34 -12.06
C SER A 135 -3.59 27.66 -12.79
N TYR A 136 -3.29 27.07 -13.95
CA TYR A 136 -4.28 26.40 -14.78
C TYR A 136 -3.82 25.01 -15.20
N ARG A 137 -4.66 23.99 -14.98
CA ARG A 137 -4.42 22.61 -15.43
C ARG A 137 -5.13 22.35 -16.76
N TRP A 138 -4.49 21.59 -17.64
CA TRP A 138 -5.16 21.06 -18.83
C TRP A 138 -6.27 20.08 -18.44
N ALA A 139 -7.44 20.27 -19.02
CA ALA A 139 -8.59 19.40 -18.88
C ALA A 139 -9.29 19.25 -20.23
N VAL A 140 -10.32 18.41 -20.27
CA VAL A 140 -11.06 18.09 -21.49
C VAL A 140 -12.56 18.28 -21.21
N ASP A 141 -13.27 18.87 -22.16
CA ASP A 141 -14.73 19.05 -22.06
C ASP A 141 -15.52 17.81 -22.52
N PRO A 142 -16.87 17.77 -22.31
CA PRO A 142 -17.69 16.64 -22.75
C PRO A 142 -17.65 16.37 -24.27
N ASN A 143 -17.25 17.35 -25.08
CA ASN A 143 -17.05 17.22 -26.53
C ASN A 143 -15.59 16.89 -26.89
N GLN A 144 -14.78 16.52 -25.89
CA GLN A 144 -13.36 16.21 -26.00
C GLN A 144 -12.46 17.41 -26.37
N ALA A 145 -12.92 18.65 -26.25
CA ALA A 145 -12.09 19.82 -26.52
C ALA A 145 -11.16 20.14 -25.33
N PRO A 146 -9.87 20.46 -25.57
CA PRO A 146 -8.98 20.93 -24.52
C PRO A 146 -9.49 22.23 -23.89
N ARG A 147 -9.44 22.30 -22.56
CA ARG A 147 -9.72 23.51 -21.78
C ARG A 147 -8.71 23.68 -20.64
N LEU A 148 -8.77 24.84 -20.01
CA LEU A 148 -7.99 25.14 -18.80
C LEU A 148 -8.91 25.29 -17.60
N GLU A 149 -8.56 24.64 -16.50
CA GLU A 149 -9.24 24.73 -15.21
C GLU A 149 -8.35 25.43 -14.19
N ASN A 150 -8.92 26.36 -13.41
CA ASN A 150 -8.18 26.99 -12.33
C ASN A 150 -7.96 25.97 -11.20
N VAL A 151 -6.70 25.82 -10.79
CA VAL A 151 -6.29 24.86 -9.76
C VAL A 151 -5.29 25.50 -8.81
N ALA A 152 -5.07 24.89 -7.65
CA ALA A 152 -3.94 25.27 -6.81
C ALA A 152 -2.62 24.92 -7.52
N MET A 153 -1.56 25.71 -7.30
CA MET A 153 -0.23 25.43 -7.88
C MET A 153 0.31 24.05 -7.50
N THR A 154 -0.10 23.51 -6.34
CA THR A 154 0.25 22.15 -5.87
C THR A 154 -0.36 21.03 -6.72
N GLU A 155 -1.34 21.33 -7.57
CA GLU A 155 -1.93 20.38 -8.52
C GLU A 155 -1.21 20.38 -9.89
N LEU A 156 -0.23 21.27 -10.07
CA LEU A 156 0.60 21.33 -11.26
C LEU A 156 1.92 20.59 -11.03
N ALA A 157 2.46 19.98 -12.09
CA ALA A 157 3.67 19.17 -12.04
C ALA A 157 4.79 19.79 -12.86
N GLY A 158 6.00 19.84 -12.30
CA GLY A 158 7.22 20.22 -13.04
C GLY A 158 7.19 21.62 -13.62
N CYS A 159 6.63 22.60 -12.90
CA CYS A 159 6.50 23.96 -13.40
C CYS A 159 7.83 24.71 -13.46
N TYR A 160 8.02 25.49 -14.52
CA TYR A 160 9.16 26.40 -14.68
C TYR A 160 8.74 27.76 -15.25
N CYS A 161 9.50 28.78 -14.90
CA CYS A 161 9.30 30.14 -15.38
C CYS A 161 9.95 30.33 -16.76
N ILE A 162 9.30 31.12 -17.64
CA ILE A 162 9.81 31.43 -18.99
C ILE A 162 9.93 32.93 -19.29
N ASN A 163 9.37 33.80 -18.45
CA ASN A 163 9.34 35.23 -18.72
C ASN A 163 10.57 35.99 -18.18
N ASN A 164 10.62 37.31 -18.40
CA ASN A 164 11.78 38.12 -18.05
C ASN A 164 12.10 38.15 -16.54
N SER A 165 11.22 37.68 -15.66
CA SER A 165 11.49 37.59 -14.23
C SER A 165 12.52 36.51 -13.87
N CYS A 166 12.63 35.45 -14.67
CA CYS A 166 13.62 34.38 -14.49
C CYS A 166 14.84 34.49 -15.42
N GLY A 167 14.80 35.38 -16.41
CA GLY A 167 15.91 35.62 -17.32
C GLY A 167 15.46 36.18 -18.66
N SER A 168 16.38 36.84 -19.38
CA SER A 168 16.10 37.39 -20.70
C SER A 168 16.08 36.32 -21.78
N ASN A 169 15.11 36.40 -22.71
CA ASN A 169 15.03 35.58 -23.92
C ASN A 169 14.84 34.07 -23.69
N LEU A 170 14.40 33.66 -22.49
CA LEU A 170 14.22 32.25 -22.13
C LEU A 170 13.19 31.55 -23.01
N ALA A 171 12.04 32.16 -23.23
CA ALA A 171 10.98 31.57 -24.04
C ALA A 171 11.37 31.35 -25.51
N MET A 172 12.18 32.25 -26.09
CA MET A 172 12.62 32.11 -27.47
C MET A 172 13.76 31.11 -27.61
N ALA A 173 14.73 31.13 -26.69
CA ALA A 173 15.85 30.19 -26.70
C ALA A 173 15.40 28.74 -26.48
N ASN A 174 14.30 28.53 -25.73
CA ASN A 174 13.81 27.21 -25.35
C ASN A 174 12.45 26.88 -26.00
N LEU A 175 12.08 27.58 -27.07
CA LEU A 175 10.76 27.42 -27.71
C LEU A 175 10.43 25.97 -28.09
N PRO A 176 11.36 25.15 -28.63
CA PRO A 176 11.07 23.74 -28.91
C PRO A 176 10.68 22.92 -27.67
N THR A 177 11.32 23.17 -26.52
CA THR A 177 10.99 22.52 -25.25
C THR A 177 9.64 22.98 -24.73
N ILE A 178 9.40 24.30 -24.75
CA ILE A 178 8.12 24.89 -24.34
C ILE A 178 6.96 24.32 -25.17
N LEU A 179 7.13 24.22 -26.49
CA LEU A 179 6.14 23.64 -27.38
C LEU A 179 5.88 22.16 -27.04
N LYS A 180 6.94 21.37 -26.78
CA LYS A 180 6.81 19.97 -26.36
C LYS A 180 6.06 19.82 -25.04
N ASP A 181 6.30 20.70 -24.07
CA ASP A 181 5.63 20.64 -22.76
C ASP A 181 4.17 21.10 -22.85
N LEU A 182 3.88 22.17 -23.59
CA LEU A 182 2.51 22.62 -23.87
C LEU A 182 1.71 21.54 -24.59
N GLY A 183 2.26 21.03 -25.70
CA GLY A 183 1.63 20.00 -26.49
C GLY A 183 1.50 18.67 -25.74
N GLY A 184 2.52 18.29 -24.97
CA GLY A 184 2.53 17.11 -24.11
C GLY A 184 1.45 17.17 -23.02
N GLY A 185 1.26 18.34 -22.40
CA GLY A 185 0.18 18.55 -21.43
C GLY A 185 -1.22 18.42 -22.04
N VAL A 186 -1.44 19.00 -23.22
CA VAL A 186 -2.72 18.90 -23.93
C VAL A 186 -2.99 17.46 -24.40
N VAL A 187 -1.98 16.81 -25.00
CA VAL A 187 -2.05 15.39 -25.38
C VAL A 187 -2.30 14.50 -24.16
N GLY A 188 -1.64 14.77 -23.05
CA GLY A 188 -1.82 14.03 -21.80
C GLY A 188 -3.25 14.12 -21.29
N ALA A 189 -3.87 15.30 -21.33
CA ALA A 189 -5.28 15.48 -20.99
C ALA A 189 -6.21 14.73 -21.95
N LEU A 190 -5.97 14.81 -23.26
CA LEU A 190 -6.78 14.11 -24.29
C LEU A 190 -6.69 12.58 -24.16
N THR A 191 -5.48 12.03 -24.04
CA THR A 191 -5.25 10.58 -23.93
C THR A 191 -5.70 10.00 -22.58
N SER A 192 -5.68 10.81 -21.52
CA SER A 192 -6.25 10.43 -20.22
C SER A 192 -7.77 10.41 -20.26
N SER A 193 -8.40 11.35 -20.97
CA SER A 193 -9.86 11.39 -21.14
C SER A 193 -10.37 10.33 -22.12
N ASP A 194 -9.60 10.02 -23.15
CA ASP A 194 -9.95 9.02 -24.16
C ASP A 194 -8.70 8.21 -24.57
N PRO A 195 -8.53 6.99 -24.02
CA PRO A 195 -7.34 6.16 -24.25
C PRO A 195 -7.27 5.56 -25.66
N ARG A 196 -8.25 5.86 -26.54
CA ARG A 196 -8.24 5.41 -27.95
C ARG A 196 -7.30 6.23 -28.83
N TYR A 197 -6.97 7.46 -28.41
CA TYR A 197 -6.02 8.30 -29.11
C TYR A 197 -4.60 7.94 -28.68
N GLY A 198 -3.75 7.64 -29.64
CA GLY A 198 -2.31 7.53 -29.47
C GLY A 198 -1.62 8.63 -30.28
N VAL A 199 -0.46 9.09 -29.80
CA VAL A 199 0.41 9.99 -30.57
C VAL A 199 1.49 9.16 -31.24
N ALA A 200 1.61 9.31 -32.54
CA ALA A 200 2.58 8.61 -33.38
C ALA A 200 3.86 9.42 -33.60
N GLU A 201 3.72 10.74 -33.71
CA GLU A 201 4.82 11.65 -33.99
C GLU A 201 4.52 13.00 -33.34
N ALA A 202 5.58 13.67 -32.87
CA ALA A 202 5.54 15.07 -32.46
C ALA A 202 6.67 15.81 -33.18
N LYS A 203 6.32 16.81 -33.99
CA LYS A 203 7.29 17.56 -34.80
C LYS A 203 7.19 19.04 -34.48
N VAL A 204 8.33 19.62 -34.11
CA VAL A 204 8.46 21.08 -33.95
C VAL A 204 8.90 21.68 -35.28
N ASP A 205 8.19 22.72 -35.72
CA ASP A 205 8.53 23.53 -36.89
C ASP A 205 8.34 25.02 -36.54
N GLY A 206 9.45 25.70 -36.23
CA GLY A 206 9.44 27.08 -35.76
C GLY A 206 8.58 27.29 -34.51
N PRO A 207 7.55 28.17 -34.55
CA PRO A 207 6.66 28.45 -33.41
C PRO A 207 5.52 27.43 -33.25
N VAL A 208 5.54 26.33 -34.00
CA VAL A 208 4.48 25.33 -34.03
C VAL A 208 5.03 23.97 -33.63
N ILE A 209 4.26 23.21 -32.85
CA ILE A 209 4.41 21.76 -32.73
C ILE A 209 3.15 21.08 -33.25
N SER A 210 3.33 20.10 -34.13
CA SER A 210 2.26 19.25 -34.64
C SER A 210 2.40 17.84 -34.10
N TYR A 211 1.26 17.26 -33.72
CA TYR A 211 1.17 15.88 -33.26
C TYR A 211 0.35 15.07 -34.25
N VAL A 212 0.95 14.03 -34.79
CA VAL A 212 0.23 13.04 -35.59
C VAL A 212 -0.44 12.06 -34.63
N GLY A 213 -1.76 12.00 -34.66
CA GLY A 213 -2.53 11.06 -33.84
C GLY A 213 -2.97 9.85 -34.63
N ALA A 214 -3.12 8.73 -33.94
CA ALA A 214 -3.77 7.53 -34.42
C ALA A 214 -4.94 7.20 -33.48
N GLN A 215 -6.13 6.96 -34.03
CA GLN A 215 -7.25 6.42 -33.27
C GLN A 215 -7.30 4.91 -33.46
N SER A 216 -7.10 4.12 -32.41
CA SER A 216 -7.01 2.65 -32.46
C SER A 216 -8.35 1.94 -32.74
N THR A 217 -9.45 2.68 -32.79
CA THR A 217 -10.83 2.17 -32.82
C THR A 217 -11.62 2.61 -34.05
N ALA A 218 -10.98 3.14 -35.09
CA ALA A 218 -11.64 3.88 -36.17
C ALA A 218 -12.67 3.08 -37.01
N CYS A 219 -12.77 1.75 -36.87
CA CYS A 219 -13.83 0.95 -37.47
C CYS A 219 -15.11 0.83 -36.63
N THR A 220 -15.11 1.34 -35.39
CA THR A 220 -16.26 1.24 -34.48
C THR A 220 -16.60 2.61 -33.91
N ALA A 221 -17.87 3.00 -34.06
CA ALA A 221 -18.42 4.19 -33.41
C ALA A 221 -18.51 4.03 -31.88
N ASN A 222 -18.38 2.80 -31.37
CA ASN A 222 -18.47 2.52 -29.95
C ASN A 222 -17.08 2.59 -29.26
N PRO A 223 -16.87 3.50 -28.29
CA PRO A 223 -15.63 3.64 -27.53
C PRO A 223 -15.36 2.49 -26.53
N THR A 224 -16.33 1.61 -26.29
CA THR A 224 -16.19 0.40 -25.44
C THR A 224 -15.69 -0.78 -26.26
N ILE A 225 -14.44 -0.73 -26.72
CA ILE A 225 -13.73 -1.94 -27.16
C ILE A 225 -13.13 -2.60 -25.91
N GLY A 226 -12.96 -3.92 -25.91
CA GLY A 226 -12.40 -4.67 -24.77
C GLY A 226 -11.14 -4.05 -24.15
N GLN A 227 -10.26 -3.43 -24.95
CA GLN A 227 -9.04 -2.76 -24.49
C GLN A 227 -9.32 -1.56 -23.55
N THR A 228 -10.34 -0.75 -23.81
CA THR A 228 -10.73 0.36 -22.91
C THR A 228 -11.51 -0.16 -21.71
N ALA A 229 -12.30 -1.22 -21.89
CA ALA A 229 -13.03 -1.89 -20.81
C ALA A 229 -12.08 -2.55 -19.79
N TYR A 230 -10.94 -3.13 -20.21
CA TYR A 230 -9.94 -3.70 -19.31
C TYR A 230 -9.21 -2.65 -18.47
N ARG A 231 -9.11 -1.39 -18.94
CA ARG A 231 -8.56 -0.30 -18.13
C ARG A 231 -9.45 0.00 -16.92
N SER A 232 -10.77 0.00 -17.11
CA SER A 232 -11.75 0.20 -16.03
C SER A 232 -12.03 -1.06 -15.21
N SER A 233 -11.84 -2.25 -15.79
CA SER A 233 -12.10 -3.54 -15.15
C SER A 233 -11.06 -4.58 -15.58
N PRO A 234 -9.84 -4.56 -15.01
CA PRO A 234 -8.77 -5.48 -15.38
C PRO A 234 -9.13 -6.96 -15.18
N THR A 235 -10.07 -7.25 -14.27
CA THR A 235 -10.54 -8.61 -13.97
C THR A 235 -11.36 -9.23 -15.11
N ALA A 236 -12.00 -8.42 -15.96
CA ALA A 236 -12.71 -8.91 -17.14
C ALA A 236 -11.77 -9.59 -18.15
N MET A 237 -10.49 -9.20 -18.17
CA MET A 237 -9.48 -9.74 -19.09
C MET A 237 -9.28 -11.25 -18.90
N VAL A 238 -9.37 -11.76 -17.67
CA VAL A 238 -9.18 -13.20 -17.40
C VAL A 238 -10.33 -14.03 -17.96
N GLY A 239 -11.56 -13.57 -17.77
CA GLY A 239 -12.77 -14.22 -18.28
C GLY A 239 -12.79 -14.22 -19.81
N ASP A 240 -12.53 -13.06 -20.41
CA ASP A 240 -12.49 -12.92 -21.87
C ASP A 240 -11.33 -13.70 -22.51
N ALA A 241 -10.15 -13.71 -21.87
CA ALA A 241 -9.01 -14.51 -22.34
C ALA A 241 -9.32 -16.01 -22.29
N THR A 242 -10.01 -16.48 -21.25
CA THR A 242 -10.44 -17.88 -21.14
C THR A 242 -11.50 -18.22 -22.19
N ALA A 243 -12.47 -17.33 -22.40
CA ALA A 243 -13.49 -17.50 -23.45
C ALA A 243 -12.85 -17.55 -24.85
N ALA A 244 -11.92 -16.65 -25.17
CA ALA A 244 -11.20 -16.66 -26.44
C ALA A 244 -10.33 -17.92 -26.58
N SER A 245 -9.58 -18.29 -25.54
CA SER A 245 -8.70 -19.48 -25.54
C SER A 245 -9.49 -20.79 -25.65
N SER A 246 -10.73 -20.82 -25.16
CA SER A 246 -11.60 -22.01 -25.22
C SER A 246 -11.91 -22.47 -26.66
N THR A 247 -11.72 -21.60 -27.65
CA THR A 247 -11.88 -21.94 -29.08
C THR A 247 -10.63 -22.63 -29.67
N ASN A 248 -9.50 -22.62 -28.97
CA ASN A 248 -8.24 -23.20 -29.41
C ASN A 248 -8.14 -24.68 -28.98
N SER A 249 -7.88 -25.57 -29.94
CA SER A 249 -7.79 -27.02 -29.70
C SER A 249 -6.62 -27.42 -28.79
N VAL A 250 -5.49 -26.72 -28.84
CA VAL A 250 -4.32 -26.95 -27.97
C VAL A 250 -4.66 -26.52 -26.54
N PHE A 251 -5.35 -25.40 -26.37
CA PHE A 251 -5.81 -24.95 -25.06
C PHE A 251 -6.78 -25.98 -24.45
N GLN A 252 -7.76 -26.45 -25.21
CA GLN A 252 -8.69 -27.50 -24.75
C GLN A 252 -7.96 -28.79 -24.37
N MET A 253 -6.96 -29.21 -25.16
CA MET A 253 -6.13 -30.37 -24.85
C MET A 253 -5.34 -30.19 -23.55
N LEU A 254 -4.76 -29.01 -23.33
CA LEU A 254 -3.94 -28.74 -22.15
C LEU A 254 -4.79 -28.63 -20.88
N VAL A 255 -5.93 -27.92 -20.95
CA VAL A 255 -6.86 -27.75 -19.81
C VAL A 255 -7.51 -29.08 -19.43
N SER A 256 -7.77 -29.96 -20.40
CA SER A 256 -8.30 -31.31 -20.14
C SER A 256 -7.23 -32.36 -19.83
N SER A 257 -5.94 -32.01 -19.92
CA SER A 257 -4.84 -32.94 -19.62
C SER A 257 -4.76 -33.25 -18.12
N PRO A 258 -4.08 -34.36 -17.73
CA PRO A 258 -3.78 -34.63 -16.33
C PRO A 258 -3.06 -33.45 -15.66
N ALA A 259 -2.15 -32.75 -16.34
CA ALA A 259 -1.47 -31.58 -15.82
C ALA A 259 -2.42 -30.37 -15.60
N GLY A 260 -3.46 -30.23 -16.43
CA GLY A 260 -4.47 -29.17 -16.31
C GLY A 260 -5.57 -29.47 -15.29
N THR A 261 -5.80 -30.75 -14.99
CA THR A 261 -6.87 -31.22 -14.09
C THR A 261 -6.36 -31.71 -12.74
N ALA A 262 -5.05 -31.94 -12.58
CA ALA A 262 -4.44 -32.43 -11.34
C ALA A 262 -4.62 -31.48 -10.16
N LYS A 263 -4.68 -30.16 -10.41
CA LYS A 263 -4.79 -29.15 -9.35
C LYS A 263 -6.04 -28.29 -9.52
N GLY A 264 -6.90 -28.32 -8.51
CA GLY A 264 -8.02 -27.40 -8.36
C GLY A 264 -7.59 -26.13 -7.62
N ILE A 265 -8.33 -25.04 -7.85
CA ILE A 265 -8.21 -23.79 -7.09
C ILE A 265 -9.56 -23.53 -6.42
N GLU A 266 -9.54 -23.31 -5.11
CA GLU A 266 -10.71 -22.90 -4.33
C GLU A 266 -10.41 -21.60 -3.59
N ASN A 267 -11.37 -20.68 -3.56
CA ASN A 267 -11.28 -19.47 -2.76
C ASN A 267 -11.99 -19.69 -1.43
N ARG A 268 -11.26 -19.56 -0.33
CA ARG A 268 -11.78 -19.73 1.03
C ARG A 268 -11.68 -18.43 1.79
N SER A 269 -12.76 -18.03 2.44
CA SER A 269 -12.83 -16.79 3.21
C SER A 269 -12.89 -17.09 4.71
N CYS A 270 -12.32 -16.19 5.50
CA CYS A 270 -12.30 -16.27 6.96
C CYS A 270 -12.23 -14.86 7.56
N THR A 271 -12.46 -14.77 8.87
CA THR A 271 -12.39 -13.50 9.59
C THR A 271 -11.48 -13.58 10.81
N VAL A 272 -10.90 -12.43 11.16
CA VAL A 272 -10.27 -12.22 12.47
C VAL A 272 -11.04 -11.11 13.16
N GLU A 273 -11.74 -11.44 14.23
CA GLU A 273 -12.64 -10.53 14.93
C GLU A 273 -12.12 -10.27 16.35
N ARG A 274 -12.03 -9.00 16.73
CA ARG A 274 -11.82 -8.59 18.12
C ARG A 274 -13.19 -8.42 18.78
N ARG A 275 -13.58 -9.40 19.58
CA ARG A 275 -14.80 -9.32 20.39
C ARG A 275 -14.50 -8.60 21.69
N VAL A 276 -15.38 -7.68 22.03
CA VAL A 276 -15.31 -6.93 23.28
C VAL A 276 -16.57 -7.21 24.08
N THR A 277 -16.39 -7.71 25.30
CA THR A 277 -17.45 -7.87 26.27
C THR A 277 -17.32 -6.76 27.30
N VAL A 278 -18.37 -5.97 27.46
CA VAL A 278 -18.41 -4.93 28.51
C VAL A 278 -19.10 -5.50 29.74
N LEU A 279 -18.40 -5.44 30.86
CA LEU A 279 -18.86 -5.88 32.17
C LEU A 279 -19.21 -4.65 33.01
N SER A 280 -20.43 -4.66 33.54
CA SER A 280 -20.99 -3.62 34.40
C SER A 280 -21.35 -4.26 35.74
N PRO A 281 -20.35 -4.58 36.59
CA PRO A 281 -20.63 -5.19 37.88
C PRO A 281 -21.47 -4.24 38.73
N THR A 282 -22.48 -4.77 39.40
CA THR A 282 -23.16 -4.05 40.46
C THR A 282 -22.36 -4.19 41.75
N VAL A 283 -22.56 -3.25 42.68
CA VAL A 283 -21.96 -3.33 44.02
C VAL A 283 -22.25 -4.68 44.71
N ASP A 284 -23.45 -5.23 44.51
CA ASP A 284 -23.85 -6.51 45.10
C ASP A 284 -23.16 -7.73 44.46
N ASP A 285 -22.68 -7.61 43.22
CA ASP A 285 -21.82 -8.61 42.57
C ASP A 285 -20.41 -8.63 43.18
N ILE A 286 -19.99 -7.52 43.81
CA ILE A 286 -18.67 -7.37 44.44
C ILE A 286 -18.74 -7.80 45.90
N ILE A 287 -19.68 -7.23 46.68
CA ILE A 287 -19.90 -7.59 48.07
C ILE A 287 -21.34 -7.32 48.50
N SER A 288 -21.97 -8.28 49.19
CA SER A 288 -23.35 -8.15 49.66
C SER A 288 -23.55 -8.76 51.05
N ARG A 289 -24.53 -8.24 51.79
CA ARG A 289 -24.97 -8.82 53.08
C ARG A 289 -26.04 -9.87 52.82
N VAL A 290 -25.68 -11.14 52.95
CA VAL A 290 -26.58 -12.26 52.63
C VAL A 290 -27.40 -12.73 53.83
N SER A 291 -26.92 -12.50 55.07
CA SER A 291 -27.67 -12.85 56.28
C SER A 291 -27.23 -12.02 57.50
N GLY A 292 -28.07 -11.97 58.53
CA GLY A 292 -27.75 -11.31 59.80
C GLY A 292 -27.46 -9.81 59.65
N GLY A 293 -26.99 -9.15 60.71
CA GLY A 293 -26.96 -7.67 60.75
C GLY A 293 -28.36 -7.04 60.64
N TYR A 294 -28.48 -5.75 60.88
CA TYR A 294 -29.79 -5.08 60.85
C TYR A 294 -29.95 -4.07 59.70
N SER A 295 -28.85 -3.60 59.10
CA SER A 295 -28.93 -2.64 57.99
C SER A 295 -27.67 -2.66 57.12
N THR A 296 -27.86 -2.23 55.87
CA THR A 296 -26.80 -1.88 54.93
C THR A 296 -27.09 -0.48 54.43
N MET A 297 -26.23 0.50 54.72
CA MET A 297 -26.34 1.85 54.16
C MET A 297 -25.46 1.93 52.92
N ARG A 298 -25.97 2.49 51.83
CA ARG A 298 -25.25 2.60 50.54
C ARG A 298 -25.23 4.05 50.06
N ASN A 299 -24.07 4.49 49.61
CA ASN A 299 -23.87 5.75 48.90
C ASN A 299 -22.86 5.57 47.75
N GLY A 300 -23.35 5.30 46.54
CA GLY A 300 -22.48 4.89 45.43
C GLY A 300 -21.77 3.56 45.72
N GLY A 301 -20.46 3.50 45.49
CA GLY A 301 -19.58 2.37 45.84
C GLY A 301 -19.21 2.26 47.32
N SER A 302 -19.76 3.12 48.18
CA SER A 302 -19.53 3.13 49.62
C SER A 302 -20.64 2.40 50.36
N LEU A 303 -20.27 1.44 51.22
CA LEU A 303 -21.19 0.59 51.99
C LEU A 303 -20.86 0.59 53.47
N ASP A 304 -21.89 0.72 54.30
CA ASP A 304 -21.82 0.46 55.74
C ASP A 304 -22.72 -0.72 56.11
N PHE A 305 -22.10 -1.83 56.50
CA PHE A 305 -22.79 -2.99 57.04
C PHE A 305 -22.89 -2.89 58.55
N LEU A 306 -24.12 -2.86 59.07
CA LEU A 306 -24.40 -2.55 60.47
C LEU A 306 -24.95 -3.77 61.21
N LEU A 307 -24.38 -4.05 62.39
CA LEU A 307 -24.82 -5.12 63.26
C LEU A 307 -24.90 -4.70 64.73
N GLY A 308 -25.71 -5.42 65.51
CA GLY A 308 -25.94 -5.15 66.93
C GLY A 308 -27.38 -4.78 67.26
N SER A 309 -27.55 -4.16 68.43
CA SER A 309 -28.78 -3.62 68.98
C SER A 309 -28.45 -2.25 69.59
N PRO A 310 -28.37 -1.18 68.78
CA PRO A 310 -27.79 0.10 69.19
C PRO A 310 -28.72 1.00 70.01
N ALA A 311 -29.99 0.63 70.17
CA ALA A 311 -30.94 1.41 70.97
C ALA A 311 -30.60 1.30 72.45
N ASP A 312 -30.58 2.45 73.14
CA ASP A 312 -30.28 2.59 74.56
C ASP A 312 -31.06 1.58 75.41
N ASN A 313 -30.35 0.79 76.22
CA ASN A 313 -30.91 -0.20 77.14
C ASN A 313 -31.80 -1.28 76.50
N ASN A 314 -31.60 -1.59 75.20
CA ASN A 314 -32.42 -2.58 74.49
C ASN A 314 -32.06 -4.05 74.80
N LEU A 315 -30.95 -4.30 75.50
CA LEU A 315 -30.51 -5.63 75.94
C LEU A 315 -30.65 -5.79 77.45
N SER A 316 -31.25 -6.89 77.91
CA SER A 316 -31.40 -7.16 79.35
C SER A 316 -30.33 -8.14 79.85
N GLY A 317 -29.32 -7.60 80.54
CA GLY A 317 -28.11 -8.28 80.99
C GLY A 317 -28.21 -8.99 82.35
N GLY A 318 -29.01 -8.45 83.29
CA GLY A 318 -29.04 -8.95 84.67
C GLY A 318 -27.65 -8.92 85.32
N SER A 319 -27.21 -10.00 85.97
CA SER A 319 -25.88 -10.02 86.60
C SER A 319 -24.70 -10.06 85.61
N CYS A 320 -24.90 -10.68 84.44
CA CYS A 320 -24.06 -10.60 83.24
C CYS A 320 -24.63 -11.54 82.17
N ARG A 321 -24.92 -11.05 80.97
CA ARG A 321 -25.37 -11.89 79.85
C ARG A 321 -24.58 -11.61 78.58
N LEU A 322 -24.25 -12.68 77.87
CA LEU A 322 -23.65 -12.60 76.53
C LEU A 322 -24.74 -12.54 75.47
N PHE A 323 -24.58 -11.63 74.52
CA PHE A 323 -25.41 -11.52 73.32
C PHE A 323 -24.53 -11.63 72.09
N ASP A 324 -24.98 -12.40 71.11
CA ASP A 324 -24.27 -12.68 69.86
C ASP A 324 -25.05 -12.09 68.69
N PHE A 325 -24.42 -11.16 67.98
CA PHE A 325 -24.90 -10.60 66.73
C PHE A 325 -23.98 -11.07 65.61
N ARG A 326 -24.56 -11.75 64.63
CA ARG A 326 -23.83 -12.31 63.49
C ARG A 326 -24.37 -11.70 62.21
N MET A 327 -23.48 -11.55 61.24
CA MET A 327 -23.78 -11.10 59.89
C MET A 327 -22.89 -11.88 58.94
N THR A 328 -23.42 -12.27 57.78
CA THR A 328 -22.64 -12.88 56.71
C THR A 328 -22.51 -11.89 55.56
N LEU A 329 -21.28 -11.61 55.17
CA LEU A 329 -20.94 -10.87 53.96
C LEU A 329 -20.46 -11.86 52.91
N HIS A 330 -21.08 -11.84 51.72
CA HIS A 330 -20.61 -12.58 50.55
C HIS A 330 -19.76 -11.65 49.70
N VAL A 331 -18.53 -12.06 49.38
CA VAL A 331 -17.63 -11.35 48.49
C VAL A 331 -17.56 -12.12 47.17
N GLY A 332 -18.07 -11.49 46.09
CA GLY A 332 -18.06 -12.07 44.76
C GLY A 332 -16.79 -11.73 43.96
N ASP A 333 -16.19 -10.56 44.20
CA ASP A 333 -14.93 -10.14 43.58
C ASP A 333 -14.07 -9.35 44.58
N ALA A 334 -13.12 -10.03 45.23
CA ALA A 334 -12.24 -9.41 46.22
C ALA A 334 -11.28 -8.39 45.60
N GLY A 335 -10.96 -8.52 44.31
CA GLY A 335 -10.07 -7.61 43.57
C GLY A 335 -10.67 -6.20 43.42
N ARG A 336 -12.01 -6.11 43.43
CA ARG A 336 -12.76 -4.85 43.32
C ARG A 336 -13.09 -4.17 44.65
N ILE A 337 -12.74 -4.77 45.79
CA ILE A 337 -12.78 -4.07 47.08
C ILE A 337 -11.61 -3.08 47.11
N ILE A 338 -11.89 -1.78 47.08
CA ILE A 338 -10.86 -0.73 47.21
C ILE A 338 -10.32 -0.74 48.64
N SER A 339 -11.22 -0.66 49.62
CA SER A 339 -10.89 -0.72 51.05
C SER A 339 -12.02 -1.36 51.85
N ALA A 340 -11.69 -2.01 52.97
CA ALA A 340 -12.67 -2.49 53.94
C ALA A 340 -12.12 -2.26 55.34
N SER A 341 -12.93 -1.71 56.25
CA SER A 341 -12.48 -1.34 57.59
C SER A 341 -13.55 -1.54 58.67
N LEU A 342 -13.09 -1.69 59.91
CA LEU A 342 -13.90 -1.56 61.12
C LEU A 342 -13.62 -0.17 61.71
N PRO A 343 -14.35 0.88 61.27
CA PRO A 343 -14.11 2.23 61.79
C PRO A 343 -14.48 2.35 63.26
N THR A 344 -15.60 1.74 63.67
CA THR A 344 -16.14 1.88 65.01
C THR A 344 -16.97 0.66 65.45
N TYR A 345 -16.93 0.40 66.75
CA TYR A 345 -17.90 -0.42 67.44
C TYR A 345 -18.04 0.05 68.88
N PHE A 346 -19.17 -0.22 69.50
CA PHE A 346 -19.39 0.02 70.92
C PHE A 346 -20.26 -1.08 71.53
N ALA A 347 -20.14 -1.22 72.83
CA ALA A 347 -21.14 -1.88 73.66
C ALA A 347 -21.28 -1.07 74.94
N ASP A 348 -22.36 -1.28 75.69
CA ASP A 348 -22.47 -0.70 77.01
C ASP A 348 -21.24 -1.15 77.84
N ASP A 349 -21.17 -2.43 78.20
CA ASP A 349 -20.01 -2.88 78.96
C ASP A 349 -18.83 -3.40 78.14
N TRP A 350 -19.00 -4.53 77.44
CA TRP A 350 -17.91 -5.21 76.76
C TRP A 350 -18.30 -5.64 75.36
N ALA A 351 -17.36 -5.51 74.42
CA ALA A 351 -17.53 -5.98 73.05
C ALA A 351 -16.31 -6.76 72.55
N GLN A 352 -16.59 -7.76 71.72
CA GLN A 352 -15.62 -8.55 70.98
C GLN A 352 -16.08 -8.65 69.53
N ILE A 353 -15.17 -8.41 68.58
CA ILE A 353 -15.40 -8.59 67.14
C ILE A 353 -14.56 -9.75 66.64
N ARG A 354 -15.20 -10.68 65.95
CA ARG A 354 -14.56 -11.80 65.26
C ARG A 354 -14.95 -11.82 63.79
N ILE A 355 -14.00 -12.24 62.95
CA ILE A 355 -14.25 -12.56 61.54
C ILE A 355 -13.84 -14.00 61.32
N ASP A 356 -14.76 -14.83 60.83
CA ASP A 356 -14.57 -16.28 60.64
C ASP A 356 -13.99 -16.98 61.88
N GLY A 357 -14.49 -16.57 63.06
CA GLY A 357 -14.05 -17.07 64.36
C GLY A 357 -12.73 -16.48 64.88
N GLN A 358 -11.92 -15.83 64.02
CA GLN A 358 -10.70 -15.14 64.44
C GLN A 358 -11.03 -13.83 65.18
N LEU A 359 -10.44 -13.63 66.35
CA LEU A 359 -10.56 -12.39 67.10
C LEU A 359 -9.80 -11.26 66.38
N VAL A 360 -10.53 -10.21 66.01
CA VAL A 360 -9.95 -9.05 65.32
C VAL A 360 -9.94 -7.78 66.17
N SER A 361 -10.90 -7.61 67.10
CA SER A 361 -10.89 -6.51 68.08
C SER A 361 -11.66 -6.85 69.35
N SER A 362 -11.33 -6.22 70.46
CA SER A 362 -12.11 -6.29 71.71
C SER A 362 -11.92 -5.04 72.58
N GLY A 363 -12.89 -4.73 73.43
CA GLY A 363 -12.83 -3.57 74.31
C GLY A 363 -13.84 -3.66 75.46
N PRO A 364 -13.68 -2.83 76.51
CA PRO A 364 -12.69 -1.73 76.65
C PRO A 364 -11.27 -2.19 77.03
N SER A 365 -11.09 -3.45 77.38
CA SER A 365 -9.76 -4.09 77.53
C SER A 365 -9.73 -5.39 76.75
N SER A 366 -8.55 -5.98 76.58
CA SER A 366 -8.40 -7.22 75.81
C SER A 366 -9.27 -8.34 76.37
N TRP A 367 -10.26 -8.78 75.59
CA TRP A 367 -11.15 -9.90 75.89
C TRP A 367 -10.94 -10.97 74.82
N THR A 368 -10.10 -11.95 75.12
CA THR A 368 -9.66 -12.99 74.17
C THR A 368 -10.48 -14.27 74.24
N SER A 369 -11.13 -14.53 75.37
CA SER A 369 -11.96 -15.71 75.60
C SER A 369 -13.28 -15.64 74.83
N THR A 370 -13.92 -16.79 74.66
CA THR A 370 -15.34 -16.91 74.24
C THR A 370 -16.28 -17.04 75.44
N GLY A 371 -15.76 -16.94 76.67
CA GLY A 371 -16.56 -16.86 77.90
C GLY A 371 -16.81 -15.40 78.29
N PHE A 372 -17.15 -15.15 79.55
CA PHE A 372 -17.32 -13.81 80.08
C PHE A 372 -16.04 -12.96 80.03
N PRO A 373 -16.16 -11.62 80.00
CA PRO A 373 -15.01 -10.71 79.97
C PRO A 373 -14.13 -10.85 81.23
N PRO A 374 -12.85 -10.46 81.17
CA PRO A 374 -11.91 -10.65 82.27
C PRO A 374 -12.13 -9.72 83.48
N GLY A 375 -13.04 -8.75 83.37
CA GLY A 375 -13.35 -7.77 84.41
C GLY A 375 -14.76 -7.89 84.96
N LYS A 376 -15.19 -6.87 85.73
CA LYS A 376 -16.61 -6.72 86.11
C LYS A 376 -17.45 -6.60 84.85
N CYS A 377 -18.60 -7.27 84.82
CA CYS A 377 -19.50 -7.24 83.69
C CYS A 377 -20.07 -5.83 83.52
N ASP A 378 -20.79 -5.31 84.51
CA ASP A 378 -21.25 -3.91 84.53
C ASP A 378 -20.09 -2.93 84.80
N LEU A 379 -19.84 -2.04 83.83
CA LEU A 379 -18.86 -0.95 83.86
C LEU A 379 -19.50 0.43 84.08
N LYS A 380 -20.83 0.52 84.12
CA LYS A 380 -21.63 1.75 84.32
C LYS A 380 -21.34 2.85 83.30
N LYS A 381 -21.00 2.47 82.08
CA LYS A 381 -20.71 3.38 80.97
C LYS A 381 -20.71 2.61 79.66
N THR A 382 -21.03 3.27 78.56
CA THR A 382 -20.79 2.76 77.20
C THR A 382 -19.32 2.84 76.81
N SER A 383 -18.78 1.75 76.27
CA SER A 383 -17.41 1.64 75.79
C SER A 383 -17.34 1.78 74.27
N TYR A 384 -16.86 2.93 73.79
CA TYR A 384 -16.63 3.21 72.37
C TYR A 384 -15.21 2.85 71.93
N MET A 385 -15.08 2.18 70.80
CA MET A 385 -13.81 1.76 70.21
C MET A 385 -13.73 2.21 68.76
N TYR A 386 -12.60 2.83 68.38
CA TYR A 386 -12.34 3.34 67.04
C TYR A 386 -11.06 2.74 66.46
N PRO A 387 -11.00 1.41 66.22
CA PRO A 387 -9.76 0.76 65.84
C PRO A 387 -9.30 1.14 64.43
N ASN A 388 -10.23 1.56 63.55
CA ASN A 388 -9.98 1.76 62.12
C ASN A 388 -9.20 0.57 61.50
N LEU A 389 -9.59 -0.64 61.88
CA LEU A 389 -8.88 -1.86 61.53
C LEU A 389 -9.12 -2.17 60.06
N ASP A 390 -8.07 -2.43 59.30
CA ASP A 390 -8.19 -2.93 57.93
C ASP A 390 -8.74 -4.36 57.93
N LEU A 391 -9.93 -4.50 57.34
CA LEU A 391 -10.62 -5.77 57.22
C LEU A 391 -10.41 -6.43 55.85
N LYS A 392 -9.80 -5.73 54.89
CA LYS A 392 -9.62 -6.26 53.53
C LYS A 392 -8.90 -7.61 53.49
N PRO A 393 -7.86 -7.88 54.31
CA PRO A 393 -7.19 -9.19 54.33
C PRO A 393 -8.09 -10.36 54.79
N PHE A 394 -9.21 -10.06 55.46
CA PHE A 394 -10.16 -11.06 55.95
C PHE A 394 -11.31 -11.32 54.97
N LEU A 395 -11.49 -10.47 53.95
CA LEU A 395 -12.60 -10.52 53.01
C LEU A 395 -12.11 -11.02 51.64
N THR A 396 -11.77 -12.30 51.58
CA THR A 396 -11.47 -13.00 50.31
C THR A 396 -12.76 -13.34 49.55
N GLU A 397 -12.67 -13.93 48.36
CA GLU A 397 -13.88 -14.42 47.67
C GLU A 397 -14.57 -15.52 48.49
N GLY A 398 -15.89 -15.41 48.67
CA GLY A 398 -16.70 -16.33 49.47
C GLY A 398 -17.49 -15.66 50.59
N ASP A 399 -18.05 -16.50 51.47
CA ASP A 399 -18.86 -16.05 52.61
C ASP A 399 -18.00 -15.85 53.86
N HIS A 400 -18.17 -14.71 54.52
CA HIS A 400 -17.44 -14.32 55.72
C HIS A 400 -18.40 -13.97 56.87
N GLU A 401 -18.24 -14.60 58.03
CA GLU A 401 -19.02 -14.30 59.24
C GLU A 401 -18.38 -13.14 60.00
N ILE A 402 -19.11 -12.04 60.13
CA ILE A 402 -18.81 -10.95 61.05
C ILE A 402 -19.62 -11.16 62.33
N TRP A 403 -18.92 -11.27 63.46
CA TRP A 403 -19.51 -11.59 64.74
C TRP A 403 -19.16 -10.53 65.79
N LEU A 404 -20.17 -9.77 66.22
CA LEU A 404 -20.12 -8.95 67.43
C LEU A 404 -20.71 -9.75 68.59
N ARG A 405 -19.88 -9.98 69.60
CA ARG A 405 -20.32 -10.45 70.90
C ARG A 405 -20.27 -9.31 71.89
N VAL A 406 -21.34 -9.12 72.65
CA VAL A 406 -21.38 -8.17 73.75
C VAL A 406 -21.68 -8.86 75.07
N ALA A 407 -21.06 -8.40 76.16
CA ALA A 407 -21.48 -8.75 77.51
C ALA A 407 -22.17 -7.52 78.11
N VAL A 408 -23.33 -7.71 78.72
CA VAL A 408 -24.14 -6.63 79.30
C VAL A 408 -24.54 -7.00 80.73
N GLY A 409 -24.39 -6.07 81.67
CA GLY A 409 -24.99 -6.07 83.00
C GLY A 409 -26.22 -5.17 83.05
N ASP A 410 -27.25 -5.55 83.81
CA ASP A 410 -28.54 -4.86 83.93
C ASP A 410 -29.24 -4.60 82.59
N GLY A 411 -28.98 -3.45 81.96
CA GLY A 411 -29.51 -3.03 80.66
C GLY A 411 -28.40 -2.43 79.81
N GLY A 412 -28.42 -2.62 78.48
CA GLY A 412 -27.40 -2.01 77.62
C GLY A 412 -27.63 -2.21 76.12
N GLU A 413 -26.60 -1.92 75.33
CA GLU A 413 -26.65 -1.89 73.87
C GLU A 413 -25.34 -2.33 73.23
N GLY A 414 -25.36 -2.54 71.91
CA GLY A 414 -24.17 -2.92 71.15
C GLY A 414 -24.28 -2.57 69.68
N TYR A 415 -23.15 -2.22 69.06
CA TYR A 415 -23.08 -1.78 67.67
C TYR A 415 -21.70 -2.07 67.08
N ALA A 416 -21.67 -2.48 65.82
CA ALA A 416 -20.46 -2.46 65.02
C ALA A 416 -20.78 -2.07 63.56
N GLN A 417 -19.83 -1.38 62.95
CA GLN A 417 -19.87 -0.93 61.56
C GLN A 417 -18.73 -1.57 60.78
N VAL A 418 -19.04 -2.23 59.67
CA VAL A 418 -18.05 -2.62 58.66
C VAL A 418 -18.25 -1.70 57.46
N HIS A 419 -17.25 -0.87 57.19
CA HIS A 419 -17.25 0.11 56.09
C HIS A 419 -16.45 -0.44 54.92
N VAL A 420 -17.00 -0.42 53.71
CA VAL A 420 -16.37 -0.95 52.49
C VAL A 420 -16.53 0.03 51.34
N GLU A 421 -15.43 0.29 50.64
CA GLU A 421 -15.42 1.02 49.37
C GLU A 421 -15.11 0.03 48.24
N VAL A 422 -15.93 0.04 47.19
CA VAL A 422 -15.77 -0.85 46.02
C VAL A 422 -15.60 -0.08 44.72
N ASP A 423 -14.92 -0.70 43.77
CA ASP A 423 -14.86 -0.26 42.38
C ASP A 423 -15.96 -0.96 41.58
N ASP A 424 -17.07 -0.27 41.35
CA ASP A 424 -18.18 -0.71 40.49
C ASP A 424 -18.05 -0.15 39.06
N SER A 425 -16.86 0.35 38.68
CA SER A 425 -16.66 0.94 37.36
C SER A 425 -16.70 -0.11 36.24
N CYS A 426 -17.26 0.32 35.12
CA CYS A 426 -17.30 -0.38 33.86
C CYS A 426 -15.91 -0.81 33.39
N HIS A 427 -15.78 -2.05 32.96
CA HIS A 427 -14.57 -2.54 32.31
C HIS A 427 -14.89 -3.44 31.13
N SER A 428 -13.88 -3.70 30.30
CA SER A 428 -14.03 -4.54 29.11
C SER A 428 -13.05 -5.70 29.13
N GLU A 429 -13.55 -6.87 28.75
CA GLU A 429 -12.73 -8.02 28.38
C GLU A 429 -12.66 -8.13 26.86
N GLU A 430 -11.46 -8.40 26.34
CA GLU A 430 -11.23 -8.51 24.89
C GLU A 430 -10.72 -9.90 24.52
N GLN A 431 -11.29 -10.45 23.44
CA GLN A 431 -10.85 -11.70 22.85
C GLN A 431 -10.66 -11.53 21.34
N VAL A 432 -9.51 -11.96 20.81
CA VAL A 432 -9.28 -12.05 19.37
C VAL A 432 -9.62 -13.47 18.90
N ILE A 433 -10.62 -13.57 18.04
CA ILE A 433 -11.05 -14.82 17.42
C ILE A 433 -10.52 -14.83 15.99
N ASP A 434 -9.48 -15.63 15.77
CA ASP A 434 -8.85 -15.80 14.47
C ASP A 434 -9.34 -17.10 13.81
N GLN A 435 -10.30 -16.97 12.89
CA GLN A 435 -10.78 -18.09 12.07
C GLN A 435 -9.90 -18.36 10.84
N CYS A 436 -8.84 -17.57 10.65
CA CYS A 436 -7.94 -17.66 9.52
C CYS A 436 -6.68 -18.48 9.81
N VAL A 437 -6.40 -18.85 11.05
CA VAL A 437 -5.18 -19.59 11.45
C VAL A 437 -4.92 -20.80 10.55
N THR A 438 -5.93 -21.63 10.29
CA THR A 438 -5.79 -22.84 9.47
C THR A 438 -5.43 -22.50 8.01
N LEU A 439 -6.10 -21.51 7.42
CA LEU A 439 -5.85 -21.10 6.03
C LEU A 439 -4.52 -20.36 5.87
N ALA A 440 -4.11 -19.60 6.89
CA ALA A 440 -2.84 -18.88 6.90
C ALA A 440 -1.64 -19.83 7.07
N GLY A 441 -1.82 -20.94 7.80
CA GLY A 441 -0.81 -21.96 8.01
C GLY A 441 -0.72 -23.02 6.91
N ASP A 442 -1.69 -23.08 6.01
CA ASP A 442 -1.69 -24.04 4.91
C ASP A 442 -0.76 -23.56 3.78
N PRO A 443 0.33 -24.31 3.46
CA PRO A 443 1.26 -23.93 2.40
C PRO A 443 0.63 -23.92 1.00
N GLN A 444 -0.51 -24.57 0.82
CA GLN A 444 -1.27 -24.57 -0.43
C GLN A 444 -2.20 -23.35 -0.56
N CYS A 445 -2.40 -22.59 0.52
CA CYS A 445 -3.22 -21.39 0.53
C CYS A 445 -2.37 -20.12 0.48
N ARG A 446 -2.74 -19.17 -0.39
CA ARG A 446 -2.13 -17.84 -0.41
C ARG A 446 -3.18 -16.76 -0.22
N LEU A 447 -2.88 -15.79 0.65
CA LEU A 447 -3.74 -14.63 0.88
C LEU A 447 -3.92 -13.87 -0.43
N GLN A 448 -5.17 -13.74 -0.88
CA GLN A 448 -5.53 -13.01 -2.09
C GLN A 448 -6.06 -11.63 -1.75
N ASN A 449 -6.98 -11.52 -0.80
CA ASN A 449 -7.58 -10.23 -0.42
C ASN A 449 -7.64 -10.09 1.09
N GLU A 450 -7.38 -8.89 1.59
CA GLU A 450 -7.55 -8.51 2.99
C GLU A 450 -8.15 -7.11 3.09
N THR A 451 -9.20 -7.01 3.89
CA THR A 451 -9.81 -5.75 4.30
C THR A 451 -9.77 -5.69 5.82
N VAL A 452 -9.25 -4.59 6.37
CA VAL A 452 -9.16 -4.35 7.81
C VAL A 452 -10.00 -3.11 8.14
N ASP A 453 -11.08 -3.30 8.89
CA ASP A 453 -12.06 -2.27 9.23
C ASP A 453 -12.52 -1.41 8.03
N GLY A 454 -12.72 -2.06 6.88
CA GLY A 454 -13.14 -1.42 5.62
C GLY A 454 -12.00 -0.92 4.73
N VAL A 455 -10.75 -0.90 5.20
CA VAL A 455 -9.58 -0.51 4.40
C VAL A 455 -8.96 -1.73 3.70
N GLN A 456 -8.84 -1.68 2.37
CA GLN A 456 -8.23 -2.77 1.58
C GLN A 456 -6.70 -2.73 1.73
N THR A 457 -6.13 -3.67 2.49
CA THR A 457 -4.68 -3.77 2.75
C THR A 457 -3.96 -4.73 1.81
N VAL A 458 -4.68 -5.71 1.26
CA VAL A 458 -4.20 -6.64 0.23
C VAL A 458 -5.26 -6.79 -0.85
N LEU A 459 -4.87 -6.62 -2.12
CA LEU A 459 -5.74 -6.81 -3.28
C LEU A 459 -5.04 -7.73 -4.29
N ASN A 460 -5.68 -8.83 -4.65
CA ASN A 460 -5.15 -9.82 -5.60
C ASN A 460 -3.74 -10.35 -5.26
N GLY A 461 -3.43 -10.52 -3.98
CA GLY A 461 -2.15 -11.00 -3.47
C GLY A 461 -1.07 -9.93 -3.36
N VAL A 462 -1.37 -8.68 -3.75
CA VAL A 462 -0.46 -7.55 -3.65
C VAL A 462 -0.85 -6.67 -2.47
N ARG A 463 0.12 -6.28 -1.63
CA ARG A 463 -0.10 -5.31 -0.57
C ARG A 463 -0.36 -3.93 -1.19
N THR A 464 -1.44 -3.28 -0.80
CA THR A 464 -1.82 -1.96 -1.33
C THR A 464 -0.94 -0.83 -0.79
N GLY A 465 -0.18 -1.08 0.27
CA GLY A 465 0.56 -0.05 1.01
C GLY A 465 -0.31 0.76 1.98
N LEU A 466 -1.63 0.54 1.97
CA LEU A 466 -2.55 1.19 2.89
C LEU A 466 -2.46 0.54 4.27
N ALA A 467 -2.31 1.37 5.30
CA ALA A 467 -2.40 0.97 6.70
C ALA A 467 -3.67 1.60 7.30
N PRO A 468 -4.58 0.82 7.89
CA PRO A 468 -5.72 1.37 8.61
C PRO A 468 -5.24 2.16 9.81
N VAL A 469 -5.83 3.34 10.04
CA VAL A 469 -5.65 4.06 11.30
C VAL A 469 -6.48 3.35 12.37
N GLY A 470 -5.94 3.27 13.58
CA GLY A 470 -6.66 2.65 14.70
C GLY A 470 -8.04 3.30 14.88
N GLN A 471 -9.09 2.48 14.85
CA GLN A 471 -10.45 2.97 14.99
C GLN A 471 -10.82 3.11 16.47
N THR A 472 -11.62 4.13 16.76
CA THR A 472 -12.21 4.32 18.09
C THR A 472 -13.68 3.93 18.03
N ARG A 473 -14.10 2.99 18.88
CA ARG A 473 -15.50 2.56 19.01
C ARG A 473 -15.98 2.74 20.44
N VAL A 474 -17.22 3.18 20.59
CA VAL A 474 -17.94 3.14 21.86
C VAL A 474 -18.66 1.80 21.92
N VAL A 475 -18.38 1.01 22.95
CA VAL A 475 -18.95 -0.31 23.19
C VAL A 475 -19.64 -0.34 24.56
N GLY A 476 -20.58 -1.26 24.75
CA GLY A 476 -21.39 -1.34 25.96
C GLY A 476 -22.78 -0.73 25.79
N ASN A 477 -23.53 -0.65 26.89
CA ASN A 477 -24.87 -0.11 26.91
C ASN A 477 -24.87 1.37 27.37
N ALA A 478 -26.06 2.00 27.38
CA ALA A 478 -26.18 3.42 27.75
C ALA A 478 -25.72 3.74 29.19
N THR A 479 -25.74 2.76 30.09
CA THR A 479 -25.30 2.91 31.49
C THR A 479 -23.81 2.63 31.68
N CYS A 480 -23.17 1.99 30.70
CA CYS A 480 -21.79 1.54 30.77
C CYS A 480 -21.07 1.68 29.42
N PRO A 481 -20.92 2.91 28.89
CA PRO A 481 -20.21 3.13 27.64
C PRO A 481 -18.70 3.13 27.88
N ILE A 482 -17.98 2.27 27.17
CA ILE A 482 -16.51 2.25 27.16
C ILE A 482 -16.02 2.65 25.77
N THR A 483 -15.07 3.58 25.73
CA THR A 483 -14.44 4.00 24.47
C THR A 483 -13.12 3.24 24.29
N LEU A 484 -12.99 2.52 23.18
CA LEU A 484 -11.81 1.73 22.87
C LEU A 484 -11.20 2.12 21.53
N THR A 485 -9.91 2.42 21.54
CA THR A 485 -9.12 2.65 20.31
C THR A 485 -8.26 1.42 20.05
N ARG A 486 -8.46 0.75 18.90
CA ARG A 486 -7.71 -0.46 18.53
C ARG A 486 -7.24 -0.37 17.09
N ASP A 487 -6.14 -1.08 16.82
CA ASP A 487 -5.54 -1.23 15.49
C ASP A 487 -6.48 -1.90 14.49
N PHE A 488 -7.31 -2.84 14.96
CA PHE A 488 -8.43 -3.39 14.21
C PHE A 488 -9.55 -3.91 15.12
N PHE A 489 -10.77 -3.95 14.58
CA PHE A 489 -11.89 -4.72 15.12
C PHE A 489 -12.27 -5.92 14.23
N LEU A 490 -12.20 -5.78 12.92
CA LEU A 490 -12.50 -6.85 11.97
C LEU A 490 -11.48 -6.90 10.83
N LYS A 491 -10.94 -8.09 10.59
CA LYS A 491 -10.23 -8.44 9.36
C LYS A 491 -11.05 -9.44 8.57
N GLN A 492 -11.31 -9.13 7.30
CA GLN A 492 -11.91 -10.05 6.35
C GLN A 492 -10.82 -10.49 5.37
N ARG A 493 -10.60 -11.79 5.27
CA ARG A 493 -9.56 -12.36 4.41
C ARG A 493 -10.15 -13.37 3.45
N SER A 494 -9.59 -13.39 2.24
CA SER A 494 -9.83 -14.43 1.24
C SER A 494 -8.50 -15.02 0.80
N TYR A 495 -8.42 -16.34 0.83
CA TYR A 495 -7.27 -17.14 0.44
C TYR A 495 -7.59 -17.91 -0.83
N ARG A 496 -6.63 -17.97 -1.74
CA ARG A 496 -6.65 -18.86 -2.90
C ARG A 496 -5.86 -20.11 -2.55
N CYS A 497 -6.55 -21.24 -2.45
CA CYS A 497 -5.98 -22.52 -2.05
C CYS A 497 -5.90 -23.48 -3.23
N THR A 498 -4.76 -24.14 -3.41
CA THR A 498 -4.60 -25.23 -4.38
C THR A 498 -4.86 -26.58 -3.73
N PHE A 499 -5.51 -27.50 -4.44
CA PHE A 499 -5.72 -28.86 -3.96
C PHE A 499 -5.50 -29.87 -5.08
N ASP A 500 -4.97 -31.04 -4.73
CA ASP A 500 -4.79 -32.12 -5.68
C ASP A 500 -6.12 -32.86 -5.90
N ASN A 501 -6.54 -32.96 -7.15
CA ASN A 501 -7.74 -33.68 -7.57
C ASN A 501 -7.51 -35.19 -7.74
N GLY A 502 -6.35 -35.70 -7.31
CA GLY A 502 -5.99 -37.11 -7.43
C GLY A 502 -5.65 -37.56 -8.85
N ALA A 503 -5.44 -36.65 -9.81
CA ALA A 503 -4.93 -37.01 -11.13
C ALA A 503 -3.43 -37.34 -11.05
N ILE A 504 -2.99 -38.33 -11.83
CA ILE A 504 -1.58 -38.73 -11.89
C ILE A 504 -0.80 -37.63 -12.62
N GLU A 505 0.09 -36.96 -11.89
CA GLU A 505 1.04 -35.99 -12.48
C GLU A 505 1.93 -36.69 -13.53
N PRO A 506 2.24 -36.03 -14.67
CA PRO A 506 3.15 -36.59 -15.66
C PRO A 506 4.54 -36.85 -15.06
N ASP A 507 5.16 -37.99 -15.40
CA ASP A 507 6.53 -38.31 -14.99
C ASP A 507 7.54 -37.37 -15.69
N THR A 508 8.00 -36.35 -14.98
CA THR A 508 8.99 -35.37 -15.45
C THR A 508 10.43 -35.81 -15.20
N SER A 509 10.63 -36.98 -14.60
CA SER A 509 11.93 -37.41 -14.08
C SER A 509 12.98 -37.68 -15.18
N ARG A 510 12.54 -38.01 -16.41
CA ARG A 510 13.41 -38.08 -17.59
C ARG A 510 13.96 -36.71 -17.98
N GLY A 511 13.12 -35.67 -17.97
CA GLY A 511 13.54 -34.31 -18.29
C GLY A 511 14.58 -33.78 -17.30
N ALA A 512 14.36 -34.02 -16.01
CA ALA A 512 15.33 -33.70 -14.95
C ALA A 512 16.67 -34.43 -15.18
N TYR A 513 16.64 -35.73 -15.50
CA TYR A 513 17.85 -36.49 -15.79
C TYR A 513 18.64 -35.91 -16.97
N ILE A 514 17.94 -35.54 -18.07
CA ILE A 514 18.60 -34.93 -19.24
C ILE A 514 19.32 -33.64 -18.84
N ILE A 515 18.67 -32.77 -18.06
CA ILE A 515 19.26 -31.50 -17.63
C ILE A 515 20.48 -31.74 -16.73
N ASP A 516 20.36 -32.62 -15.74
CA ASP A 516 21.40 -32.83 -14.72
C ASP A 516 22.64 -33.59 -15.23
N HIS A 517 22.48 -34.40 -16.29
CA HIS A 517 23.53 -35.30 -16.79
C HIS A 517 24.07 -34.91 -18.17
N SER A 518 23.53 -33.85 -18.77
CA SER A 518 24.07 -33.29 -20.01
C SER A 518 25.09 -32.18 -19.72
N THR A 519 26.05 -32.01 -20.62
CA THR A 519 27.02 -30.91 -20.61
C THR A 519 26.95 -30.16 -21.94
N GLU A 520 27.72 -29.08 -22.08
CA GLU A 520 27.80 -28.29 -23.32
C GLU A 520 28.20 -29.11 -24.57
N THR A 521 28.77 -30.30 -24.37
CA THR A 521 29.22 -31.18 -25.47
C THR A 521 28.61 -32.59 -25.42
N LEU A 522 27.69 -32.86 -24.49
CA LEU A 522 27.15 -34.20 -24.25
C LEU A 522 25.68 -34.13 -23.87
N LEU A 523 24.82 -34.82 -24.62
CA LEU A 523 23.42 -35.05 -24.24
C LEU A 523 23.30 -36.43 -23.59
N ALA A 524 22.91 -36.48 -22.31
CA ALA A 524 22.54 -37.70 -21.63
C ALA A 524 21.02 -37.83 -21.54
N ASP A 525 20.48 -39.03 -21.72
CA ASP A 525 19.04 -39.31 -21.69
C ASP A 525 18.76 -40.65 -21.00
N ARG A 526 17.55 -40.81 -20.44
CA ARG A 526 17.06 -42.07 -19.90
C ARG A 526 15.67 -42.42 -20.41
N VAL A 527 15.45 -43.68 -20.75
CA VAL A 527 14.15 -44.18 -21.24
C VAL A 527 13.69 -45.30 -20.32
N ARG A 528 12.41 -45.26 -19.91
CA ARG A 528 11.82 -46.30 -19.08
C ARG A 528 11.43 -47.50 -19.95
N ASN A 529 11.89 -48.67 -19.56
CA ASN A 529 11.58 -49.95 -20.20
C ASN A 529 10.21 -50.48 -19.72
N THR A 530 9.65 -51.45 -20.44
CA THR A 530 8.35 -52.06 -20.13
C THR A 530 8.31 -52.81 -18.79
N ASP A 531 9.46 -53.26 -18.28
CA ASP A 531 9.63 -53.88 -16.96
C ASP A 531 9.77 -52.86 -15.81
N GLY A 532 9.74 -51.56 -16.14
CA GLY A 532 9.89 -50.47 -15.19
C GLY A 532 11.33 -50.05 -14.88
N SER A 533 12.34 -50.72 -15.45
CA SER A 533 13.75 -50.32 -15.39
C SER A 533 14.05 -49.12 -16.31
N TYR A 534 15.23 -48.49 -16.17
CA TYR A 534 15.66 -47.41 -17.05
C TYR A 534 16.88 -47.81 -17.88
N SER A 535 16.84 -47.53 -19.17
CA SER A 535 18.01 -47.52 -20.06
C SER A 535 18.56 -46.11 -20.18
N THR A 536 19.88 -45.93 -20.14
CA THR A 536 20.53 -44.62 -20.29
C THR A 536 21.28 -44.56 -21.62
N THR A 537 21.32 -43.39 -22.24
CA THR A 537 22.07 -43.13 -23.47
C THR A 537 22.83 -41.82 -23.38
N THR A 538 23.96 -41.73 -24.08
CA THR A 538 24.76 -40.51 -24.19
C THR A 538 25.12 -40.25 -25.65
N ARG A 539 25.02 -38.99 -26.09
CA ARG A 539 25.44 -38.55 -27.43
C ARG A 539 26.28 -37.28 -27.35
N ASN A 540 27.43 -37.29 -27.98
CA ASN A 540 28.23 -36.08 -28.14
C ASN A 540 27.59 -35.15 -29.17
N PHE A 541 27.68 -33.85 -28.93
CA PHE A 541 27.38 -32.82 -29.92
C PHE A 541 28.40 -31.69 -29.78
N ASN A 542 28.71 -31.00 -30.87
CA ASN A 542 29.60 -29.84 -30.85
C ASN A 542 28.80 -28.61 -31.24
N LEU A 543 28.87 -27.57 -30.42
CA LEU A 543 28.46 -26.24 -30.82
C LEU A 543 29.54 -25.65 -31.74
N PRO A 544 29.18 -24.88 -32.79
CA PRO A 544 30.14 -24.11 -33.56
C PRO A 544 30.91 -23.16 -32.64
N ASP A 545 32.21 -22.98 -32.91
CA ASP A 545 33.05 -22.02 -32.20
C ASP A 545 32.41 -20.62 -32.24
N ARG A 546 32.19 -20.04 -31.06
CA ARG A 546 31.66 -18.69 -30.88
C ARG A 546 32.82 -17.88 -30.34
N GLY A 547 33.52 -17.13 -31.18
CA GLY A 547 34.64 -16.31 -30.73
C GLY A 547 34.24 -15.32 -29.62
N SER A 548 35.25 -14.78 -28.94
CA SER A 548 35.07 -13.89 -27.80
C SER A 548 34.54 -12.52 -28.25
N VAL A 549 33.42 -12.09 -27.66
CA VAL A 549 32.97 -10.70 -27.70
C VAL A 549 33.56 -9.93 -26.51
N ASN A 550 33.84 -8.64 -26.69
CA ASN A 550 34.31 -7.78 -25.60
C ASN A 550 33.24 -7.68 -24.50
N ALA A 551 33.67 -7.60 -23.24
CA ALA A 551 32.82 -7.69 -22.06
C ALA A 551 31.85 -6.50 -21.86
N CYS A 552 32.07 -5.38 -22.56
CA CYS A 552 31.27 -4.16 -22.41
C CYS A 552 31.20 -3.37 -23.73
N GLU A 553 30.20 -2.49 -23.85
CA GLU A 553 30.18 -1.42 -24.84
C GLU A 553 30.92 -0.20 -24.29
N MET A 554 31.80 0.40 -25.10
CA MET A 554 32.58 1.57 -24.69
C MET A 554 31.68 2.81 -24.71
N VAL A 555 31.55 3.48 -23.57
CA VAL A 555 30.73 4.67 -23.39
C VAL A 555 31.57 5.80 -22.79
N CYS A 556 31.17 7.04 -23.05
CA CYS A 556 31.76 8.24 -22.44
C CYS A 556 30.68 9.07 -21.74
N LYS A 557 31.11 9.86 -20.74
CA LYS A 557 30.25 10.70 -19.91
C LYS A 557 30.55 12.17 -20.19
N THR A 558 29.54 12.96 -20.51
CA THR A 558 29.63 14.41 -20.71
C THR A 558 28.69 15.14 -19.75
N ARG A 559 28.88 16.45 -19.60
CA ARG A 559 28.00 17.31 -18.81
C ARG A 559 27.67 18.62 -19.49
N ARG A 560 26.49 19.18 -19.23
CA ARG A 560 26.07 20.49 -19.75
C ARG A 560 25.48 21.36 -18.64
N PRO A 561 25.83 22.66 -18.56
CA PRO A 561 25.28 23.55 -17.54
C PRO A 561 23.79 23.80 -17.77
N GLN A 562 23.01 23.82 -16.69
CA GLN A 562 21.56 24.07 -16.69
C GLN A 562 21.18 25.07 -15.60
N VAL A 563 20.49 26.16 -15.97
CA VAL A 563 20.00 27.15 -15.00
C VAL A 563 18.71 26.64 -14.35
N ASN A 564 18.61 26.72 -13.02
CA ASN A 564 17.41 26.33 -12.28
C ASN A 564 16.27 27.33 -12.48
N THR A 565 15.37 27.01 -13.41
CA THR A 565 14.17 27.80 -13.72
C THR A 565 12.90 27.26 -13.04
N ALA A 566 13.03 26.31 -12.09
CA ALA A 566 11.88 25.72 -11.40
C ALA A 566 11.05 26.78 -10.66
N ALA A 567 9.74 26.61 -10.66
CA ALA A 567 8.81 27.54 -10.05
C ALA A 567 8.19 26.98 -8.76
N ALA A 568 8.11 27.81 -7.72
CA ALA A 568 7.44 27.53 -6.45
C ALA A 568 6.45 28.66 -6.08
N LEU A 569 5.65 28.43 -5.03
CA LEU A 569 4.66 29.40 -4.53
C LEU A 569 5.28 30.75 -4.16
N ASP A 570 6.55 30.76 -3.80
CA ASP A 570 7.28 31.90 -3.29
C ASP A 570 8.25 32.51 -4.32
N GLY A 571 8.16 32.10 -5.59
CA GLY A 571 8.94 32.62 -6.72
C GLY A 571 9.70 31.55 -7.51
N VAL A 572 10.63 32.00 -8.35
CA VAL A 572 11.54 31.12 -9.11
C VAL A 572 12.62 30.58 -8.16
N THR A 573 12.75 29.26 -8.07
CA THR A 573 13.64 28.57 -7.12
C THR A 573 15.11 29.00 -7.29
N GLY A 574 15.57 29.19 -8.52
CA GLY A 574 16.93 29.64 -8.81
C GLY A 574 17.26 31.02 -8.21
N ALA A 575 16.27 31.92 -8.09
CA ALA A 575 16.48 33.24 -7.47
C ALA A 575 16.74 33.16 -5.95
N LYS A 576 16.51 31.99 -5.34
CA LYS A 576 16.75 31.73 -3.92
C LYS A 576 17.96 30.84 -3.66
N GLN A 577 18.68 30.44 -4.71
CA GLN A 577 19.88 29.62 -4.62
C GLN A 577 21.13 30.49 -4.71
N ASN A 578 22.15 30.16 -3.90
CA ASN A 578 23.45 30.85 -3.96
C ASN A 578 24.19 30.55 -5.27
N ASP A 579 23.96 29.36 -5.85
CA ASP A 579 24.43 28.96 -7.17
C ASP A 579 23.28 28.28 -7.92
N PRO A 580 22.64 28.96 -8.88
CA PRO A 580 21.49 28.44 -9.60
C PRO A 580 21.87 27.55 -10.81
N ILE A 581 23.15 27.27 -11.05
CA ILE A 581 23.59 26.46 -12.21
C ILE A 581 23.83 25.01 -11.77
N GLY A 582 22.94 24.12 -12.22
CA GLY A 582 23.11 22.67 -12.17
C GLY A 582 23.84 22.09 -13.39
N TRP A 583 24.07 20.79 -13.38
CA TRP A 583 24.70 20.06 -14.50
C TRP A 583 23.83 18.87 -14.92
N ASP A 584 23.47 18.79 -16.19
CA ASP A 584 22.95 17.58 -16.82
C ASP A 584 24.12 16.63 -17.10
N MET A 585 24.00 15.36 -16.71
CA MET A 585 24.97 14.31 -17.05
C MET A 585 24.43 13.48 -18.23
N ILE A 586 25.23 13.32 -19.28
CA ILE A 586 24.84 12.68 -20.53
C ILE A 586 25.84 11.56 -20.84
N TYR A 587 25.35 10.43 -21.34
CA TYR A 587 26.18 9.27 -21.71
C TYR A 587 26.06 9.01 -23.20
N HIS A 588 27.19 8.84 -23.88
CA HIS A 588 27.25 8.56 -25.32
C HIS A 588 27.98 7.25 -25.59
N ALA A 589 27.49 6.49 -26.58
CA ALA A 589 28.24 5.38 -27.15
C ALA A 589 29.46 5.92 -27.92
N CYS A 590 30.62 5.31 -27.69
CA CYS A 590 31.85 5.74 -28.33
C CYS A 590 31.91 5.32 -29.79
N GLN A 591 32.42 6.22 -30.63
CA GLN A 591 32.64 5.95 -32.05
C GLN A 591 33.93 5.14 -32.26
N ASP A 592 34.13 4.69 -33.50
CA ASP A 592 35.37 4.04 -33.93
C ASP A 592 36.60 4.88 -33.53
N ASN A 593 37.66 4.21 -33.08
CA ASN A 593 38.86 4.81 -32.49
C ASN A 593 38.68 5.49 -31.10
N ASN A 594 37.66 5.09 -30.33
CA ASN A 594 37.50 5.47 -28.93
C ASN A 594 37.23 6.99 -28.73
N VAL A 595 36.47 7.59 -29.66
CA VAL A 595 36.12 9.02 -29.66
C VAL A 595 34.72 9.23 -29.07
N CYS A 596 34.60 10.17 -28.14
CA CYS A 596 33.33 10.56 -27.52
C CYS A 596 32.61 11.62 -28.38
N PRO A 597 31.38 11.35 -28.86
CA PRO A 597 30.63 12.30 -29.67
C PRO A 597 29.88 13.34 -28.80
N ALA A 598 30.62 14.19 -28.09
CA ALA A 598 30.03 15.22 -27.23
C ALA A 598 29.20 16.22 -28.04
N GLY A 599 27.99 16.54 -27.56
CA GLY A 599 27.08 17.51 -28.18
C GLY A 599 27.51 18.97 -27.96
N ASP A 600 26.83 19.90 -28.64
CA ASP A 600 27.10 21.33 -28.51
C ASP A 600 26.88 21.83 -27.08
N GLY A 601 27.90 22.47 -26.51
CA GLY A 601 27.89 22.97 -25.13
C GLY A 601 28.13 21.90 -24.06
N GLU A 602 28.36 20.64 -24.45
CA GLU A 602 28.76 19.58 -23.54
C GLU A 602 30.26 19.59 -23.26
N GLN A 603 30.62 19.29 -22.01
CA GLN A 603 32.00 19.10 -21.57
C GLN A 603 32.24 17.63 -21.27
N LEU A 604 33.36 17.08 -21.77
CA LEU A 604 33.75 15.72 -21.44
C LEU A 604 34.07 15.60 -19.93
N VAL A 605 33.43 14.65 -19.26
CA VAL A 605 33.66 14.30 -17.86
C VAL A 605 34.54 13.05 -17.78
N GLU A 606 34.17 12.01 -18.53
CA GLU A 606 34.90 10.76 -18.61
C GLU A 606 34.98 10.29 -20.07
N GLY A 607 36.19 9.88 -20.49
CA GLY A 607 36.45 9.38 -21.84
C GLY A 607 35.88 7.98 -22.07
N CYS A 608 36.05 7.48 -23.29
CA CYS A 608 35.52 6.19 -23.71
C CYS A 608 36.13 5.01 -22.93
N GLY A 609 35.27 4.31 -22.19
CA GLY A 609 35.63 3.19 -21.30
C GLY A 609 34.46 2.24 -21.04
N CYS A 610 34.74 1.13 -20.34
CA CYS A 610 33.69 0.36 -19.66
C CYS A 610 33.28 1.12 -18.39
N ILE A 611 32.40 2.10 -18.50
CA ILE A 611 31.96 2.91 -17.36
C ILE A 611 30.91 2.11 -16.56
N ASP A 612 31.12 2.02 -15.24
CA ASP A 612 30.19 1.40 -14.28
C ASP A 612 29.69 2.44 -13.27
N ASP A 613 28.62 3.14 -13.65
CA ASP A 613 27.92 4.10 -12.79
C ASP A 613 26.65 3.49 -12.16
N PHE A 614 26.63 2.18 -11.93
CA PHE A 614 25.46 1.50 -11.36
C PHE A 614 25.02 2.09 -10.02
N GLN A 615 25.97 2.55 -9.20
CA GLN A 615 25.68 3.21 -7.92
C GLN A 615 24.93 4.54 -8.13
N GLU A 616 25.32 5.35 -9.10
CA GLU A 616 24.66 6.62 -9.43
C GLU A 616 23.26 6.38 -10.03
N ALA A 617 23.13 5.37 -10.90
CA ALA A 617 21.85 4.95 -11.46
C ALA A 617 20.88 4.44 -10.40
N VAL A 618 21.35 3.64 -9.43
CA VAL A 618 20.51 3.14 -8.31
C VAL A 618 20.05 4.28 -7.42
N VAL A 619 20.93 5.26 -7.13
CA VAL A 619 20.56 6.45 -6.37
C VAL A 619 19.49 7.25 -7.12
N MET A 620 19.69 7.55 -8.41
CA MET A 620 18.67 8.23 -9.23
C MET A 620 17.34 7.48 -9.26
N MET A 621 17.36 6.16 -9.45
CA MET A 621 16.14 5.34 -9.44
C MET A 621 15.44 5.33 -8.08
N GLN A 622 16.17 5.36 -6.97
CA GLN A 622 15.57 5.52 -5.63
C GLN A 622 15.00 6.92 -5.44
N THR A 623 15.65 7.97 -5.93
CA THR A 623 15.11 9.33 -5.86
C THR A 623 13.85 9.47 -6.70
N VAL A 624 13.80 8.88 -7.90
CA VAL A 624 12.59 8.82 -8.75
C VAL A 624 11.50 7.98 -8.10
N ARG A 625 11.85 6.86 -7.43
CA ARG A 625 10.89 6.05 -6.66
C ARG A 625 10.30 6.83 -5.49
N LEU A 626 11.12 7.57 -4.75
CA LEU A 626 10.71 8.40 -3.61
C LEU A 626 9.87 9.61 -4.06
N GLY A 627 10.26 10.28 -5.15
CA GLY A 627 9.46 11.36 -5.76
C GLY A 627 8.17 10.85 -6.40
N GLY A 628 8.18 9.65 -6.97
CA GLY A 628 7.00 8.96 -7.48
C GLY A 628 5.99 8.60 -6.40
N THR A 629 6.45 8.21 -5.20
CA THR A 629 5.57 7.99 -4.05
C THR A 629 4.90 9.28 -3.54
N ASP A 630 5.55 10.43 -3.69
CA ASP A 630 4.96 11.75 -3.35
C ASP A 630 3.93 12.22 -4.40
N LEU A 631 4.15 11.89 -5.69
CA LEU A 631 3.23 12.23 -6.78
C LEU A 631 1.93 11.40 -6.80
N VAL A 632 1.91 10.24 -6.15
CA VAL A 632 0.71 9.35 -6.10
C VAL A 632 -0.36 9.88 -5.12
N CYS A 633 -0.03 10.85 -4.25
CA CYS A 633 -0.97 11.39 -3.27
C CYS A 633 -1.94 12.50 -3.77
N THR A 634 -1.90 12.89 -5.05
CA THR A 634 -2.82 13.93 -5.59
C THR A 634 -3.91 13.40 -6.52
N GLY A 635 -4.03 12.08 -6.68
CA GLY A 635 -4.92 11.45 -7.66
C GLY A 635 -5.98 10.51 -7.08
N THR A 636 -6.66 10.82 -5.97
CA THR A 636 -7.93 10.14 -5.66
C THR A 636 -9.05 10.82 -6.43
N ALA A 637 -9.44 10.20 -7.54
CA ALA A 637 -10.79 10.34 -8.08
C ALA A 637 -11.79 9.99 -6.98
N ARG A 638 -12.73 10.90 -6.72
CA ARG A 638 -13.93 10.60 -5.93
C ARG A 638 -14.88 9.74 -6.74
#